data_AF-A0A221JYY4-F1
#
_entry.id   AF-A0A221JYY4-F1
#
_cell.length_a   1.000
_cell.length_b   1.000
_cell.length_c   1.000
_cell.angle_alpha   90.00
_cell.angle_beta   90.00
_cell.angle_gamma   90.00
#
_symmetry.space_group_name_H-M   'P 1'
#
loop_
_entity.id
_entity.type
_entity.pdbx_description
1 polymer ?
#
loop_
_entity_poly.entity_id
_entity_poly.type
_entity_poly.pdbx_seq_one_letter_code
_entity_poly.pdbx_strand_id
1 'polypeptide(L)'
;MRFLLAVFGVLGLLAQPVMAQDRSNTILVLDGSGSMWGQIDEVAKITIAQEVVTKLLTTIPDDQQLGLTVYGHRTRGDCTDIETIVAPGPDTRNAIGAAVRAIKPLGKTPMTDAVIAAAQALRYTEEKATVILVSDGIETCNPDPCAAARLLEEAGIDFTAHVIGFDVTDAEALGQMQCLAEETGGTFLTAANADELTTALTTIAATPEPAPVPVTTTMRAVEGDASAPLLEDPVLWTVTGPDGSALTTDQQVNPLVLDLLPGAYKITAYRAQVETALEGQLQVIAGEDATLTVVFEKPAVTATLEAADTAPMGDTIPVSWAGPAERNDYVAIADPQDDRNRAINYSYVRDGNPVSLLMPPRAGTFELRYYQKDGTIIGTRPITVTPVTATLEAADTAVAGASVAVTWSGPDYNSDFIAVGAPGAAYTNYAYTRDGSPASLPMPTEAGTYELRYIMNQDRTVIASRTITVVDVKASVTPPAEAIAGSVVPVPWEGPDYKNDFIAIGKVGEKYTNYTYTRDGSPVQLTMPTEPGEYEVRYVLNQDREVIATAMITLTEVKASVTPPAEAVAGAVVPVPWEGPDYKNDFIAIGKVGEKYTNYTYTRDGSPVQLTMPTEPGEYEVRYVLNQDREVIATAMITLTEVKASVTPPAEAIAGAVVPVPWEGPDYKNDFIAIGKVGEKYTNYTYTRDGSPVQLTMPTEPGEYEVRYVLNQDREVIATAMITLTDVNAQITAPQGAVVGATVVVPWEGPDYRSDFIAIGKPGEKYTGYTYTRDGTPARVEMPPLPGDYELRYVLNQGRKVIATAPVTVTDITVTLNAPQSGAAGSKVAIPFDGPGYQRDYIGIGAPGSEAYETYVYARKGEIALLTLPETPGDYELFYVMNAGRRVMARQPFTVTP
;
A
#
# COMPACT_ATOMS: atom_id res chain seq x y z
N MET A 1 20.85 -51.98 11.48
CA MET A 1 21.17 -52.33 12.88
C MET A 1 19.85 -52.67 13.58
N ARG A 2 19.77 -53.81 14.27
CA ARG A 2 18.56 -54.45 14.85
C ARG A 2 18.18 -53.90 16.25
N PHE A 3 17.00 -54.33 16.75
CA PHE A 3 16.38 -54.32 18.11
C PHE A 3 15.14 -53.40 18.20
N LEU A 4 13.88 -53.81 18.41
CA LEU A 4 13.13 -54.96 19.01
C LEU A 4 12.91 -54.91 20.55
N LEU A 5 11.63 -54.70 20.94
CA LEU A 5 10.87 -55.00 22.18
C LEU A 5 11.41 -54.64 23.59
N ALA A 6 10.55 -54.00 24.41
CA ALA A 6 9.99 -54.60 25.65
C ALA A 6 8.99 -53.64 26.35
N VAL A 7 7.74 -54.10 26.53
CA VAL A 7 6.72 -53.54 27.43
C VAL A 7 6.70 -54.46 28.66
N PHE A 8 6.83 -53.91 29.86
CA PHE A 8 6.69 -54.65 31.12
C PHE A 8 5.49 -54.11 31.89
N GLY A 9 4.48 -54.95 32.09
CA GLY A 9 3.40 -54.73 33.05
C GLY A 9 3.78 -55.32 34.41
N VAL A 10 3.40 -54.64 35.48
CA VAL A 10 3.41 -55.17 36.84
C VAL A 10 2.03 -54.95 37.45
N LEU A 11 1.38 -56.07 37.76
CA LEU A 11 0.14 -56.21 38.50
C LEU A 11 0.52 -56.41 39.97
N GLY A 12 0.06 -55.54 40.87
CA GLY A 12 0.31 -55.62 42.31
C GLY A 12 -0.99 -55.50 43.09
N LEU A 13 -1.44 -56.64 43.64
CA LEU A 13 -2.47 -56.73 44.69
C LEU A 13 -2.13 -55.79 45.85
N LEU A 14 -3.07 -54.92 46.22
CA LEU A 14 -3.03 -54.22 47.51
C LEU A 14 -4.08 -54.83 48.44
N ALA A 15 -3.57 -55.37 49.55
CA ALA A 15 -4.33 -55.84 50.69
C ALA A 15 -5.12 -54.69 51.33
N GLN A 16 -6.35 -54.95 51.74
CA GLN A 16 -7.11 -54.00 52.55
C GLN A 16 -6.64 -54.08 54.02
N PRO A 17 -6.38 -52.94 54.68
CA PRO A 17 -6.24 -52.92 56.12
C PRO A 17 -7.63 -53.04 56.75
N VAL A 18 -7.82 -54.10 57.54
CA VAL A 18 -8.94 -54.19 58.49
C VAL A 18 -8.58 -53.28 59.66
N MET A 19 -9.25 -52.14 59.76
CA MET A 19 -9.21 -51.29 60.97
C MET A 19 -10.05 -51.98 62.05
N ALA A 20 -9.39 -52.40 63.13
CA ALA A 20 -10.04 -52.86 64.35
C ALA A 20 -10.72 -51.68 65.04
N GLN A 21 -12.03 -51.78 65.31
CA GLN A 21 -12.73 -50.81 66.15
C GLN A 21 -12.25 -50.94 67.60
N ASP A 22 -11.72 -49.85 68.16
CA ASP A 22 -11.37 -49.72 69.57
C ASP A 22 -12.68 -49.67 70.38
N ARG A 23 -12.90 -50.67 71.26
CA ARG A 23 -14.17 -50.85 72.02
C ARG A 23 -13.90 -50.61 73.50
N SER A 24 -14.53 -49.60 74.09
CA SER A 24 -14.30 -49.21 75.50
C SER A 24 -14.87 -50.22 76.50
N ASN A 25 -14.05 -50.72 77.43
CA ASN A 25 -14.50 -51.55 78.55
C ASN A 25 -14.94 -50.66 79.72
N THR A 26 -16.13 -50.91 80.28
CA THR A 26 -16.71 -50.09 81.35
C THR A 26 -17.15 -50.93 82.56
N ILE A 27 -16.90 -50.48 83.79
CA ILE A 27 -17.51 -51.05 85.01
C ILE A 27 -18.30 -49.98 85.76
N LEU A 28 -19.55 -50.29 86.12
CA LEU A 28 -20.34 -49.53 87.07
C LEU A 28 -20.02 -50.01 88.50
N VAL A 29 -19.56 -49.10 89.36
CA VAL A 29 -19.34 -49.33 90.78
C VAL A 29 -20.51 -48.73 91.56
N LEU A 30 -21.27 -49.56 92.27
CA LEU A 30 -22.46 -49.13 93.00
C LEU A 30 -22.28 -49.27 94.51
N ASP A 31 -22.60 -48.21 95.23
CA ASP A 31 -22.60 -48.17 96.69
C ASP A 31 -23.77 -48.99 97.27
N GLY A 32 -23.41 -50.00 98.07
CA GLY A 32 -24.34 -50.80 98.86
C GLY A 32 -24.07 -50.65 100.36
N SER A 33 -23.46 -49.56 100.82
CA SER A 33 -23.16 -49.33 102.23
C SER A 33 -24.41 -48.99 103.04
N GLY A 34 -24.34 -49.13 104.37
CA GLY A 34 -25.51 -48.94 105.23
C GLY A 34 -26.21 -47.57 105.13
N SER A 35 -25.52 -46.51 104.67
CA SER A 35 -26.12 -45.18 104.43
C SER A 35 -27.17 -45.18 103.33
N MET A 36 -27.09 -46.11 102.39
CA MET A 36 -28.05 -46.24 101.28
C MET A 36 -29.47 -46.65 101.72
N TRP A 37 -29.67 -46.94 103.02
CA TRP A 37 -31.01 -47.04 103.63
C TRP A 37 -31.63 -45.69 103.99
N GLY A 38 -30.86 -44.60 103.90
CA GLY A 38 -31.37 -43.24 103.97
C GLY A 38 -32.49 -43.02 102.94
N GLN A 39 -33.39 -42.09 103.22
CA GLN A 39 -34.56 -41.86 102.38
C GLN A 39 -34.48 -40.49 101.70
N ILE A 40 -34.83 -40.47 100.41
CA ILE A 40 -35.14 -39.26 99.65
C ILE A 40 -36.61 -39.40 99.28
N ASP A 41 -37.42 -38.39 99.62
CA ASP A 41 -38.87 -38.39 99.36
C ASP A 41 -39.57 -39.70 99.79
N GLU A 42 -39.27 -40.15 101.02
CA GLU A 42 -39.78 -41.38 101.66
C GLU A 42 -39.35 -42.72 101.02
N VAL A 43 -38.57 -42.70 99.94
CA VAL A 43 -38.03 -43.89 99.27
C VAL A 43 -36.56 -44.09 99.66
N ALA A 44 -36.16 -45.32 99.95
CA ALA A 44 -34.77 -45.63 100.27
C ALA A 44 -33.84 -45.34 99.07
N LYS A 45 -32.69 -44.72 99.30
CA LYS A 45 -31.69 -44.38 98.27
C LYS A 45 -31.30 -45.59 97.42
N ILE A 46 -31.10 -46.76 98.05
CA ILE A 46 -30.80 -47.99 97.31
C ILE A 46 -31.90 -48.38 96.33
N THR A 47 -33.17 -48.19 96.70
CA THR A 47 -34.30 -48.50 95.82
C THR A 47 -34.28 -47.59 94.60
N ILE A 48 -34.00 -46.30 94.79
CA ILE A 48 -33.85 -45.33 93.70
C ILE A 48 -32.69 -45.72 92.79
N ALA A 49 -31.51 -45.99 93.37
CA ALA A 49 -30.33 -46.38 92.59
C ALA A 49 -30.56 -47.69 91.79
N GLN A 50 -31.24 -48.67 92.38
CA GLN A 50 -31.60 -49.92 91.71
C GLN A 50 -32.51 -49.70 90.51
N GLU A 51 -33.53 -48.85 90.65
CA GLU A 51 -34.47 -48.54 89.57
C GLU A 51 -33.79 -47.75 88.44
N VAL A 52 -33.00 -46.72 88.78
CA VAL A 52 -32.32 -45.89 87.80
C VAL A 52 -31.28 -46.69 87.02
N VAL A 53 -30.45 -47.49 87.70
CA VAL A 53 -29.45 -48.34 87.03
C VAL A 53 -30.13 -49.39 86.16
N THR A 54 -31.21 -50.03 86.62
CA THR A 54 -31.97 -51.00 85.81
C THR A 54 -32.55 -50.35 84.54
N LYS A 55 -32.99 -49.09 84.64
CA LYS A 55 -33.49 -48.32 83.48
C LYS A 55 -32.36 -47.96 82.51
N LEU A 56 -31.20 -47.52 83.01
CA LEU A 56 -30.03 -47.18 82.19
C LEU A 56 -29.56 -48.38 81.35
N LEU A 57 -29.59 -49.60 81.91
CA LEU A 57 -29.19 -50.80 81.17
C LEU A 57 -30.02 -51.04 79.90
N THR A 58 -31.23 -50.48 79.82
CA THR A 58 -32.07 -50.60 78.60
C THR A 58 -31.58 -49.72 77.44
N THR A 59 -30.82 -48.66 77.73
CA THR A 59 -30.34 -47.70 76.72
C THR A 59 -28.92 -47.98 76.23
N ILE A 60 -28.16 -48.80 76.96
CA ILE A 60 -26.79 -49.18 76.61
C ILE A 60 -26.82 -50.26 75.51
N PRO A 61 -26.07 -50.14 74.39
CA PRO A 61 -26.01 -51.19 73.34
C PRO A 61 -25.52 -52.56 73.84
N ASP A 62 -25.97 -53.65 73.22
CA ASP A 62 -25.59 -55.04 73.59
C ASP A 62 -24.11 -55.36 73.43
N ASP A 63 -23.46 -54.67 72.49
CA ASP A 63 -22.06 -54.86 72.14
C ASP A 63 -21.08 -54.05 73.02
N GLN A 64 -21.59 -53.23 73.95
CA GLN A 64 -20.76 -52.53 74.93
C GLN A 64 -20.34 -53.47 76.07
N GLN A 65 -19.04 -53.51 76.36
CA GLN A 65 -18.48 -54.37 77.41
C GLN A 65 -18.69 -53.76 78.80
N LEU A 66 -19.79 -54.10 79.48
CA LEU A 66 -20.17 -53.54 80.78
C LEU A 66 -20.00 -54.56 81.91
N GLY A 67 -19.46 -54.15 83.06
CA GLY A 67 -19.42 -54.94 84.29
C GLY A 67 -20.03 -54.21 85.49
N LEU A 68 -20.19 -54.92 86.61
CA LEU A 68 -20.74 -54.39 87.87
C LEU A 68 -19.88 -54.81 89.05
N THR A 69 -19.44 -53.81 89.82
CA THR A 69 -18.80 -53.97 91.12
C THR A 69 -19.67 -53.31 92.18
N VAL A 70 -19.84 -53.96 93.34
CA VAL A 70 -20.66 -53.45 94.44
C VAL A 70 -19.85 -53.56 95.73
N TYR A 71 -19.90 -52.54 96.57
CA TYR A 71 -19.27 -52.57 97.89
C TYR A 71 -20.29 -52.41 99.02
N GLY A 72 -19.94 -52.90 100.20
CA GLY A 72 -20.71 -52.74 101.43
C GLY A 72 -22.02 -53.55 101.51
N HIS A 73 -22.30 -54.47 100.59
CA HIS A 73 -23.63 -55.09 100.49
C HIS A 73 -23.81 -56.44 101.25
N ARG A 74 -22.78 -56.98 101.92
CA ARG A 74 -22.82 -58.34 102.50
C ARG A 74 -22.42 -58.42 103.97
N THR A 75 -21.43 -57.64 104.40
CA THR A 75 -20.85 -57.77 105.76
C THR A 75 -20.81 -56.42 106.48
N ARG A 76 -21.45 -56.34 107.65
CA ARG A 76 -21.49 -55.10 108.44
C ARG A 76 -20.10 -54.75 108.98
N GLY A 77 -19.66 -53.52 108.74
CA GLY A 77 -18.44 -52.95 109.33
C GLY A 77 -17.12 -53.32 108.63
N ASP A 78 -17.17 -54.10 107.55
CA ASP A 78 -16.00 -54.63 106.84
C ASP A 78 -15.61 -53.72 105.66
N CYS A 79 -14.36 -53.26 105.62
CA CYS A 79 -13.82 -52.44 104.55
C CYS A 79 -13.32 -53.27 103.35
N THR A 80 -13.25 -54.59 103.49
CA THR A 80 -12.88 -55.51 102.40
C THR A 80 -14.08 -56.04 101.63
N ASP A 81 -15.30 -55.61 101.98
CA ASP A 81 -16.54 -56.04 101.34
C ASP A 81 -16.75 -55.34 99.99
N ILE A 82 -15.96 -55.76 99.00
CA ILE A 82 -16.02 -55.33 97.59
C ILE A 82 -16.15 -56.59 96.74
N GLU A 83 -17.11 -56.60 95.81
CA GLU A 83 -17.34 -57.74 94.93
C GLU A 83 -17.66 -57.28 93.51
N THR A 84 -16.91 -57.78 92.54
CA THR A 84 -17.27 -57.70 91.12
C THR A 84 -18.26 -58.82 90.82
N ILE A 85 -19.55 -58.50 90.92
CA ILE A 85 -20.64 -59.46 90.73
C ILE A 85 -20.75 -59.87 89.25
N VAL A 86 -20.46 -58.95 88.34
CA VAL A 86 -20.46 -59.21 86.90
C VAL A 86 -19.17 -58.67 86.30
N ALA A 87 -18.35 -59.56 85.73
CA ALA A 87 -17.16 -59.16 85.00
C ALA A 87 -17.53 -58.42 83.70
N PRO A 88 -16.72 -57.46 83.23
CA PRO A 88 -17.00 -56.72 82.00
C PRO A 88 -16.94 -57.64 80.77
N GLY A 89 -17.93 -57.50 79.89
CA GLY A 89 -18.05 -58.27 78.65
C GLY A 89 -19.32 -57.90 77.87
N PRO A 90 -19.47 -58.37 76.62
CA PRO A 90 -20.68 -58.13 75.84
C PRO A 90 -21.89 -58.86 76.43
N ASP A 91 -23.10 -58.38 76.14
CA ASP A 91 -24.38 -59.00 76.54
C ASP A 91 -24.61 -59.17 78.07
N THR A 92 -23.90 -58.40 78.91
CA THR A 92 -23.98 -58.52 80.39
C THR A 92 -25.17 -57.81 81.02
N ARG A 93 -25.92 -57.01 80.25
CA ARG A 93 -26.99 -56.10 80.72
C ARG A 93 -28.02 -56.79 81.60
N ASN A 94 -28.49 -57.97 81.18
CA ASN A 94 -29.49 -58.75 81.92
C ASN A 94 -28.94 -59.29 83.26
N ALA A 95 -27.68 -59.73 83.28
CA ALA A 95 -27.03 -60.25 84.49
C ALA A 95 -26.81 -59.12 85.51
N ILE A 96 -26.37 -57.95 85.05
CA ILE A 96 -26.19 -56.75 85.88
C ILE A 96 -27.53 -56.30 86.47
N GLY A 97 -28.57 -56.21 85.65
CA GLY A 97 -29.91 -55.80 86.12
C GLY A 97 -30.51 -56.77 87.15
N ALA A 98 -30.17 -58.06 87.11
CA ALA A 98 -30.56 -59.02 88.13
C ALA A 98 -29.73 -58.87 89.42
N ALA A 99 -28.42 -58.66 89.31
CA ALA A 99 -27.52 -58.43 90.43
C ALA A 99 -27.89 -57.17 91.22
N VAL A 100 -28.12 -56.05 90.52
CA VAL A 100 -28.46 -54.75 91.13
C VAL A 100 -29.71 -54.85 92.00
N ARG A 101 -30.79 -55.48 91.50
CA ARG A 101 -32.05 -55.67 92.26
C ARG A 101 -31.91 -56.53 93.52
N ALA A 102 -30.87 -57.34 93.62
CA ALA A 102 -30.63 -58.22 94.77
C ALA A 102 -29.80 -57.56 95.89
N ILE A 103 -29.24 -56.38 95.65
CA ILE A 103 -28.37 -55.66 96.60
C ILE A 103 -29.16 -55.27 97.85
N LYS A 104 -28.58 -55.53 99.03
CA LYS A 104 -29.11 -55.14 100.33
C LYS A 104 -28.04 -54.37 101.10
N PRO A 105 -28.24 -53.09 101.42
CA PRO A 105 -27.16 -52.33 102.03
C PRO A 105 -26.85 -52.73 103.48
N LEU A 106 -25.57 -52.80 103.86
CA LEU A 106 -25.19 -53.29 105.21
C LEU A 106 -23.87 -52.76 105.80
N GLY A 107 -22.83 -52.63 104.99
CA GLY A 107 -21.42 -52.44 105.34
C GLY A 107 -20.94 -50.99 105.31
N LYS A 108 -19.61 -50.83 105.23
CA LYS A 108 -18.92 -49.52 105.11
C LYS A 108 -18.74 -49.10 103.64
N THR A 109 -18.15 -47.92 103.43
CA THR A 109 -17.96 -47.27 102.12
C THR A 109 -16.47 -47.26 101.72
N PRO A 110 -15.87 -48.41 101.30
CA PRO A 110 -14.50 -48.48 100.77
C PRO A 110 -14.46 -48.07 99.29
N MET A 111 -14.84 -46.83 99.01
CA MET A 111 -14.97 -46.26 97.66
C MET A 111 -13.67 -46.38 96.84
N THR A 112 -12.54 -46.04 97.45
CA THR A 112 -11.22 -46.00 96.84
C THR A 112 -10.78 -47.39 96.38
N ASP A 113 -10.88 -48.37 97.28
CA ASP A 113 -10.50 -49.75 96.99
C ASP A 113 -11.48 -50.40 95.98
N ALA A 114 -12.74 -49.97 95.96
CA ALA A 114 -13.72 -50.43 94.98
C ALA A 114 -13.41 -49.95 93.56
N VAL A 115 -12.97 -48.71 93.40
CA VAL A 115 -12.52 -48.18 92.10
C VAL A 115 -11.24 -48.86 91.65
N ILE A 116 -10.29 -49.12 92.56
CA ILE A 116 -9.08 -49.91 92.25
C ILE A 116 -9.45 -51.32 91.79
N ALA A 117 -10.38 -52.00 92.48
CA ALA A 117 -10.83 -53.34 92.11
C ALA A 117 -11.52 -53.36 90.73
N ALA A 118 -12.32 -52.34 90.43
CA ALA A 118 -12.94 -52.19 89.12
C ALA A 118 -11.91 -51.93 88.02
N ALA A 119 -10.93 -51.05 88.25
CA ALA A 119 -9.83 -50.78 87.32
C ALA A 119 -9.02 -52.05 87.01
N GLN A 120 -8.70 -52.84 88.03
CA GLN A 120 -8.02 -54.12 87.87
C GLN A 120 -8.85 -55.13 87.08
N ALA A 121 -10.15 -55.22 87.35
CA ALA A 121 -11.06 -56.10 86.59
C ALA A 121 -11.17 -55.70 85.11
N LEU A 122 -10.96 -54.41 84.80
CA LEU A 122 -10.90 -53.89 83.43
C LEU A 122 -9.52 -54.04 82.75
N ARG A 123 -8.49 -54.54 83.45
CA ARG A 123 -7.10 -54.61 82.96
C ARG A 123 -6.60 -53.24 82.48
N TYR A 124 -6.87 -52.20 83.28
CA TYR A 124 -6.63 -50.78 82.93
C TYR A 124 -5.20 -50.42 82.48
N THR A 125 -4.19 -51.25 82.77
CA THR A 125 -2.79 -51.04 82.31
C THR A 125 -2.52 -51.58 80.91
N GLU A 126 -3.45 -52.35 80.34
CA GLU A 126 -3.31 -53.04 79.05
C GLU A 126 -4.38 -52.60 78.03
N GLU A 127 -5.54 -52.12 78.51
CA GLU A 127 -6.69 -51.71 77.69
C GLU A 127 -7.31 -50.42 78.26
N LYS A 128 -7.92 -49.60 77.38
CA LYS A 128 -8.68 -48.41 77.80
C LYS A 128 -9.84 -48.82 78.71
N ALA A 129 -9.96 -48.18 79.86
CA ALA A 129 -10.84 -48.62 80.92
C ALA A 129 -11.61 -47.45 81.53
N THR A 130 -12.93 -47.58 81.58
CA THR A 130 -13.82 -46.57 82.16
C THR A 130 -14.52 -47.11 83.40
N VAL A 131 -14.47 -46.39 84.51
CA VAL A 131 -15.22 -46.70 85.73
C VAL A 131 -16.29 -45.63 85.95
N ILE A 132 -17.50 -46.04 86.30
CA ILE A 132 -18.58 -45.13 86.71
C ILE A 132 -18.95 -45.47 88.14
N LEU A 133 -18.67 -44.59 89.08
CA LEU A 133 -18.98 -44.78 90.49
C LEU A 133 -20.24 -44.02 90.88
N VAL A 134 -21.16 -44.67 91.59
CA VAL A 134 -22.34 -44.04 92.23
C VAL A 134 -22.27 -44.28 93.73
N SER A 135 -22.15 -43.21 94.53
CA SER A 135 -22.03 -43.30 96.00
C SER A 135 -22.80 -42.20 96.73
N ASP A 136 -23.34 -42.53 97.91
CA ASP A 136 -24.10 -41.61 98.77
C ASP A 136 -23.37 -41.15 100.03
N GLY A 137 -22.12 -41.57 100.20
CA GLY A 137 -21.40 -41.46 101.47
C GLY A 137 -19.94 -41.09 101.34
N ILE A 138 -19.40 -40.53 102.42
CA ILE A 138 -17.96 -40.25 102.58
C ILE A 138 -17.16 -41.57 102.59
N GLU A 139 -15.93 -41.56 102.06
CA GLU A 139 -15.01 -42.67 102.22
C GLU A 139 -14.73 -42.92 103.72
N THR A 140 -14.95 -44.14 104.20
CA THR A 140 -14.84 -44.48 105.64
C THR A 140 -13.76 -45.52 105.94
N CYS A 141 -13.02 -45.97 104.94
CA CYS A 141 -12.06 -47.07 105.03
C CYS A 141 -10.63 -46.68 104.65
N ASN A 142 -10.45 -45.75 103.69
CA ASN A 142 -9.14 -45.28 103.24
C ASN A 142 -9.01 -43.76 103.38
N PRO A 143 -7.94 -43.20 103.99
CA PRO A 143 -7.86 -41.76 104.28
C PRO A 143 -7.66 -40.81 103.08
N ASP A 144 -7.32 -41.27 101.87
CA ASP A 144 -7.03 -40.37 100.73
C ASP A 144 -7.45 -40.95 99.35
N PRO A 145 -8.70 -40.71 98.90
CA PRO A 145 -9.18 -41.13 97.57
C PRO A 145 -8.46 -40.46 96.39
N CYS A 146 -8.03 -39.21 96.55
CA CYS A 146 -7.33 -38.44 95.50
C CYS A 146 -5.99 -39.06 95.12
N ALA A 147 -5.21 -39.47 96.13
CA ALA A 147 -3.91 -40.09 95.90
C ALA A 147 -4.04 -41.39 95.11
N ALA A 148 -5.09 -42.17 95.33
CA ALA A 148 -5.36 -43.38 94.59
C ALA A 148 -5.77 -43.12 93.13
N ALA A 149 -6.61 -42.10 92.86
CA ALA A 149 -6.99 -41.72 91.50
C ALA A 149 -5.78 -41.32 90.64
N ARG A 150 -4.87 -40.50 91.17
CA ARG A 150 -3.63 -40.12 90.46
C ARG A 150 -2.78 -41.33 90.08
N LEU A 151 -2.64 -42.28 91.00
CA LEU A 151 -1.87 -43.50 90.74
C LEU A 151 -2.52 -44.39 89.68
N LEU A 152 -3.86 -44.42 89.62
CA LEU A 152 -4.59 -45.17 88.59
C LEU A 152 -4.45 -44.53 87.21
N GLU A 153 -4.50 -43.20 87.11
CA GLU A 153 -4.28 -42.46 85.86
C GLU A 153 -2.83 -42.60 85.37
N GLU A 154 -1.83 -42.45 86.25
CA GLU A 154 -0.42 -42.59 85.88
C GLU A 154 -0.05 -44.01 85.42
N ALA A 155 -0.71 -45.04 85.97
CA ALA A 155 -0.42 -46.43 85.64
C ALA A 155 -1.26 -46.98 84.48
N GLY A 156 -2.41 -46.39 84.18
CA GLY A 156 -3.38 -46.86 83.19
C GLY A 156 -3.10 -46.41 81.76
N ILE A 157 -3.68 -47.12 80.78
CA ILE A 157 -3.78 -46.66 79.40
C ILE A 157 -5.15 -45.98 79.27
N ASP A 158 -5.21 -44.64 79.36
CA ASP A 158 -6.44 -43.86 79.19
C ASP A 158 -7.56 -44.32 80.16
N PHE A 159 -7.22 -44.39 81.46
CA PHE A 159 -8.12 -44.86 82.51
C PHE A 159 -8.97 -43.70 83.04
N THR A 160 -10.29 -43.78 82.91
CA THR A 160 -11.17 -42.68 83.34
C THR A 160 -12.15 -43.16 84.40
N ALA A 161 -12.22 -42.47 85.54
CA ALA A 161 -13.24 -42.70 86.55
C ALA A 161 -14.24 -41.53 86.61
N HIS A 162 -15.47 -41.75 86.16
CA HIS A 162 -16.57 -40.82 86.40
C HIS A 162 -17.20 -41.11 87.77
N VAL A 163 -17.57 -40.07 88.50
CA VAL A 163 -18.11 -40.21 89.86
C VAL A 163 -19.41 -39.43 89.99
N ILE A 164 -20.42 -40.08 90.56
CA ILE A 164 -21.74 -39.50 90.83
C ILE A 164 -22.02 -39.56 92.33
N GLY A 165 -22.05 -38.38 92.97
CA GLY A 165 -22.47 -38.22 94.36
C GLY A 165 -24.00 -38.19 94.47
N PHE A 166 -24.60 -39.24 95.04
CA PHE A 166 -26.05 -39.41 95.14
C PHE A 166 -26.59 -38.99 96.53
N ASP A 167 -27.34 -37.88 96.58
CA ASP A 167 -27.82 -37.23 97.80
C ASP A 167 -26.73 -37.06 98.87
N VAL A 168 -25.62 -36.47 98.41
CA VAL A 168 -24.47 -36.10 99.25
C VAL A 168 -24.51 -34.60 99.49
N THR A 169 -24.60 -34.19 100.76
CA THR A 169 -24.60 -32.78 101.17
C THR A 169 -23.37 -32.41 102.01
N ASP A 170 -22.57 -33.40 102.41
CA ASP A 170 -21.34 -33.20 103.15
C ASP A 170 -20.22 -32.70 102.22
N ALA A 171 -19.59 -31.58 102.59
CA ALA A 171 -18.60 -30.92 101.74
C ALA A 171 -17.27 -31.71 101.65
N GLU A 172 -16.92 -32.49 102.67
CA GLU A 172 -15.71 -33.33 102.66
C GLU A 172 -15.92 -34.53 101.73
N ALA A 173 -17.10 -35.17 101.80
CA ALA A 173 -17.49 -36.24 100.89
C ALA A 173 -17.53 -35.80 99.41
N LEU A 174 -18.15 -34.64 99.13
CA LEU A 174 -18.18 -34.08 97.77
C LEU A 174 -16.78 -33.77 97.25
N GLY A 175 -15.90 -33.20 98.08
CA GLY A 175 -14.52 -32.91 97.71
C GLY A 175 -13.70 -34.16 97.37
N GLN A 176 -13.86 -35.23 98.15
CA GLN A 176 -13.21 -36.52 97.88
C GLN A 176 -13.68 -37.15 96.58
N MET A 177 -14.99 -37.15 96.32
CA MET A 177 -15.57 -37.70 95.10
C MET A 177 -15.22 -36.89 93.84
N GLN A 178 -15.24 -35.56 93.93
CA GLN A 178 -14.86 -34.68 92.83
C GLN A 178 -13.40 -34.89 92.42
N CYS A 179 -12.53 -34.91 93.42
CA CYS A 179 -11.10 -35.13 93.22
C CYS A 179 -10.81 -36.49 92.57
N LEU A 180 -11.51 -37.55 92.98
CA LEU A 180 -11.37 -38.88 92.39
C LEU A 180 -11.68 -38.88 90.88
N ALA A 181 -12.69 -38.11 90.46
CA ALA A 181 -13.03 -38.00 89.04
C ALA A 181 -12.02 -37.13 88.26
N GLU A 182 -11.71 -35.93 88.77
CA GLU A 182 -10.86 -34.96 88.07
C GLU A 182 -9.43 -35.48 87.85
N GLU A 183 -8.87 -36.18 88.84
CA GLU A 183 -7.50 -36.72 88.77
C GLU A 183 -7.36 -37.90 87.78
N THR A 184 -8.48 -38.45 87.29
CA THR A 184 -8.50 -39.48 86.23
C THR A 184 -9.08 -38.96 84.90
N GLY A 185 -9.19 -37.64 84.75
CA GLY A 185 -9.81 -37.02 83.57
C GLY A 185 -11.31 -37.29 83.42
N GLY A 186 -11.95 -37.85 84.45
CA GLY A 186 -13.36 -38.19 84.48
C GLY A 186 -14.25 -37.04 84.91
N THR A 187 -15.57 -37.30 84.86
CA THR A 187 -16.59 -36.29 85.16
C THR A 187 -17.17 -36.53 86.54
N PHE A 188 -17.17 -35.50 87.38
CA PHE A 188 -17.92 -35.49 88.63
C PHE A 188 -19.29 -34.86 88.44
N LEU A 189 -20.34 -35.58 88.84
CA LEU A 189 -21.72 -35.09 88.85
C LEU A 189 -22.35 -35.33 90.22
N THR A 190 -23.34 -34.51 90.58
CA THR A 190 -24.17 -34.74 91.78
C THR A 190 -25.60 -35.01 91.35
N ALA A 191 -26.32 -35.79 92.15
CA ALA A 191 -27.72 -36.10 91.92
C ALA A 191 -28.47 -36.08 93.25
N ALA A 192 -29.43 -35.18 93.40
CA ALA A 192 -30.22 -35.07 94.63
C ALA A 192 -31.43 -36.03 94.68
N ASN A 193 -31.84 -36.59 93.53
CA ASN A 193 -33.04 -37.43 93.39
C ASN A 193 -32.92 -38.38 92.17
N ALA A 194 -33.97 -39.16 91.91
CA ALA A 194 -33.99 -40.18 90.86
C ALA A 194 -33.80 -39.63 89.42
N ASP A 195 -34.39 -38.48 89.11
CA ASP A 195 -34.34 -37.89 87.76
C ASP A 195 -32.95 -37.31 87.47
N GLU A 196 -32.35 -36.66 88.47
CA GLU A 196 -30.98 -36.17 88.37
C GLU A 196 -29.97 -37.32 88.26
N LEU A 197 -30.18 -38.42 89.02
CA LEU A 197 -29.32 -39.60 88.91
C LEU A 197 -29.42 -40.25 87.52
N THR A 198 -30.62 -40.28 86.93
CA THR A 198 -30.83 -40.75 85.56
C THR A 198 -30.10 -39.86 84.54
N THR A 199 -30.18 -38.55 84.72
CA THR A 199 -29.54 -37.56 83.82
C THR A 199 -28.01 -37.64 83.92
N ALA A 200 -27.47 -37.76 85.14
CA ALA A 200 -26.04 -37.88 85.36
C ALA A 200 -25.46 -39.15 84.72
N LEU A 201 -26.11 -40.30 84.92
CA LEU A 201 -25.69 -41.57 84.33
C LEU A 201 -25.79 -41.59 82.80
N THR A 202 -26.83 -41.00 82.22
CA THR A 202 -26.97 -40.92 80.76
C THR A 202 -25.98 -39.96 80.11
N THR A 203 -25.62 -38.87 80.79
CA THR A 203 -24.61 -37.91 80.30
C THR A 203 -23.23 -38.54 80.22
N ILE A 204 -22.85 -39.36 81.21
CA ILE A 204 -21.55 -40.05 81.24
C ILE A 204 -21.46 -41.19 80.21
N ALA A 205 -22.59 -41.80 79.81
CA ALA A 205 -22.60 -42.98 78.93
C ALA A 205 -22.50 -42.71 77.41
N ALA A 206 -22.33 -41.46 76.96
CA ALA A 206 -22.30 -41.09 75.53
C ALA A 206 -20.86 -41.11 74.94
N THR A 207 -20.64 -41.83 73.82
CA THR A 207 -19.33 -42.04 73.16
C THR A 207 -18.96 -40.93 72.14
N PRO A 208 -17.66 -40.58 71.91
CA PRO A 208 -17.23 -39.62 70.86
C PRO A 208 -16.92 -40.26 69.46
N GLU A 209 -17.06 -39.47 68.38
CA GLU A 209 -17.04 -39.85 66.93
C GLU A 209 -15.61 -39.86 66.27
N PRO A 210 -15.32 -40.68 65.22
CA PRO A 210 -13.99 -40.77 64.57
C PRO A 210 -13.62 -39.61 63.62
N ALA A 211 -12.31 -39.41 63.39
CA ALA A 211 -11.73 -38.25 62.69
C ALA A 211 -11.83 -38.27 61.13
N PRO A 212 -11.92 -37.10 60.45
CA PRO A 212 -12.18 -36.98 59.00
C PRO A 212 -10.94 -37.11 58.08
N VAL A 213 -11.17 -37.54 56.81
CA VAL A 213 -10.16 -37.76 55.75
C VAL A 213 -10.10 -36.57 54.76
N PRO A 214 -8.92 -36.09 54.32
CA PRO A 214 -8.80 -34.95 53.39
C PRO A 214 -9.12 -35.30 51.92
N VAL A 215 -9.48 -34.28 51.13
CA VAL A 215 -9.99 -34.32 49.75
C VAL A 215 -9.24 -33.33 48.85
N THR A 216 -8.82 -33.77 47.66
CA THR A 216 -8.12 -32.91 46.68
C THR A 216 -9.05 -31.82 46.15
N THR A 217 -8.63 -30.57 46.25
CA THR A 217 -9.40 -29.41 45.84
C THR A 217 -8.63 -28.55 44.84
N THR A 218 -9.25 -28.20 43.71
CA THR A 218 -8.67 -27.34 42.67
C THR A 218 -9.41 -26.01 42.56
N MET A 219 -8.71 -24.89 42.71
CA MET A 219 -9.24 -23.55 42.47
C MET A 219 -8.67 -22.99 41.15
N ARG A 220 -9.56 -22.53 40.27
CA ARG A 220 -9.25 -22.05 38.92
C ARG A 220 -9.72 -20.62 38.77
N ALA A 221 -8.90 -19.75 38.19
CA ALA A 221 -9.30 -18.39 37.82
C ALA A 221 -9.25 -18.20 36.30
N VAL A 222 -10.33 -17.67 35.74
CA VAL A 222 -10.55 -17.51 34.28
C VAL A 222 -11.16 -16.13 33.99
N GLU A 223 -11.13 -15.67 32.74
CA GLU A 223 -11.71 -14.38 32.32
C GLU A 223 -12.93 -14.57 31.42
N GLY A 224 -14.00 -13.83 31.69
CA GLY A 224 -15.22 -13.76 30.87
C GLY A 224 -16.18 -14.94 31.03
N ASP A 225 -15.69 -16.18 30.88
CA ASP A 225 -16.50 -17.40 30.92
C ASP A 225 -15.87 -18.51 31.76
N ALA A 226 -16.68 -19.29 32.48
CA ALA A 226 -16.22 -20.37 33.38
C ALA A 226 -15.47 -21.52 32.67
N SER A 227 -15.66 -21.67 31.35
CA SER A 227 -14.97 -22.66 30.51
C SER A 227 -13.71 -22.10 29.83
N ALA A 228 -13.43 -20.80 29.98
CA ALA A 228 -12.28 -20.16 29.37
C ALA A 228 -10.95 -20.79 29.88
N PRO A 229 -9.85 -20.63 29.12
CA PRO A 229 -8.51 -20.97 29.59
C PRO A 229 -8.19 -20.29 30.90
N LEU A 230 -7.27 -20.88 31.67
CA LEU A 230 -6.76 -20.26 32.89
C LEU A 230 -6.16 -18.90 32.56
N LEU A 231 -6.44 -17.91 33.42
CA LEU A 231 -5.76 -16.62 33.39
C LEU A 231 -4.24 -16.85 33.45
N GLU A 232 -3.53 -16.36 32.43
CA GLU A 232 -2.06 -16.40 32.36
C GLU A 232 -1.42 -15.39 33.33
N ASP A 233 -2.19 -14.37 33.71
CA ASP A 233 -1.75 -13.36 34.65
C ASP A 233 -1.66 -13.90 36.09
N PRO A 234 -0.78 -13.32 36.93
CA PRO A 234 -0.70 -13.66 38.35
C PRO A 234 -2.03 -13.52 39.09
N VAL A 235 -2.56 -14.64 39.59
CA VAL A 235 -3.67 -14.67 40.53
C VAL A 235 -3.14 -15.03 41.91
N LEU A 236 -3.45 -14.18 42.88
CA LEU A 236 -3.07 -14.33 44.28
C LEU A 236 -4.25 -14.97 45.03
N TRP A 237 -4.05 -16.20 45.51
CA TRP A 237 -5.09 -16.96 46.20
C TRP A 237 -4.91 -16.91 47.71
N THR A 238 -6.00 -16.62 48.41
CA THR A 238 -6.10 -16.71 49.87
C THR A 238 -7.23 -17.69 50.22
N VAL A 239 -6.92 -18.72 51.00
CA VAL A 239 -7.86 -19.76 51.42
C VAL A 239 -7.97 -19.75 52.93
N THR A 240 -9.17 -19.54 53.43
CA THR A 240 -9.48 -19.53 54.87
C THR A 240 -10.32 -20.75 55.21
N GLY A 241 -9.87 -21.51 56.21
CA GLY A 241 -10.53 -22.69 56.75
C GLY A 241 -11.83 -22.36 57.51
N PRO A 242 -12.63 -23.40 57.85
CA PRO A 242 -13.92 -23.23 58.53
C PRO A 242 -13.81 -22.58 59.92
N ASP A 243 -12.66 -22.73 60.58
CA ASP A 243 -12.30 -22.17 61.88
C ASP A 243 -11.77 -20.73 61.79
N GLY A 244 -11.71 -20.15 60.59
CA GLY A 244 -11.15 -18.83 60.33
C GLY A 244 -9.62 -18.82 60.20
N SER A 245 -8.95 -19.98 60.23
CA SER A 245 -7.50 -20.05 60.02
C SER A 245 -7.14 -19.83 58.55
N ALA A 246 -6.07 -19.08 58.27
CA ALA A 246 -5.56 -18.91 56.92
C ALA A 246 -4.72 -20.14 56.54
N LEU A 247 -5.19 -20.91 55.57
CA LEU A 247 -4.49 -22.09 55.06
C LEU A 247 -3.47 -21.73 53.98
N THR A 248 -3.80 -20.74 53.15
CA THR A 248 -2.84 -20.07 52.29
C THR A 248 -3.18 -18.59 52.17
N THR A 249 -2.19 -17.77 51.91
CA THR A 249 -2.31 -16.31 51.79
C THR A 249 -1.47 -15.83 50.63
N ASP A 250 -2.09 -15.08 49.72
CA ASP A 250 -1.47 -14.44 48.56
C ASP A 250 -0.60 -15.39 47.72
N GLN A 251 -1.05 -16.63 47.56
CA GLN A 251 -0.30 -17.62 46.80
C GLN A 251 -0.47 -17.37 45.30
N GLN A 252 0.64 -17.05 44.64
CA GLN A 252 0.69 -16.66 43.23
C GLN A 252 0.79 -17.87 42.29
N VAL A 253 -0.33 -18.56 42.06
CA VAL A 253 -0.39 -19.74 41.17
C VAL A 253 -1.78 -19.87 40.55
N ASN A 254 -1.90 -20.39 39.33
CA ASN A 254 -3.21 -20.68 38.72
C ASN A 254 -3.09 -21.93 37.82
N PRO A 255 -3.74 -23.06 38.14
CA PRO A 255 -4.70 -23.25 39.23
C PRO A 255 -3.98 -23.47 40.58
N LEU A 256 -4.67 -23.16 41.68
CA LEU A 256 -4.25 -23.57 43.02
C LEU A 256 -4.83 -24.96 43.31
N VAL A 257 -4.01 -25.90 43.83
CA VAL A 257 -4.46 -27.23 44.24
C VAL A 257 -4.06 -27.46 45.70
N LEU A 258 -5.00 -27.86 46.55
CA LEU A 258 -4.81 -28.13 47.98
C LEU A 258 -5.62 -29.35 48.44
N ASP A 259 -5.11 -30.10 49.42
CA ASP A 259 -5.86 -31.16 50.09
C ASP A 259 -6.58 -30.58 51.32
N LEU A 260 -7.92 -30.59 51.30
CA LEU A 260 -8.76 -29.96 52.32
C LEU A 260 -9.64 -31.00 53.02
N LEU A 261 -9.79 -30.89 54.34
CA LEU A 261 -10.77 -31.70 55.08
C LEU A 261 -12.21 -31.31 54.67
N PRO A 262 -13.22 -32.18 54.88
CA PRO A 262 -14.61 -31.81 54.65
C PRO A 262 -14.99 -30.59 55.51
N GLY A 263 -15.51 -29.54 54.88
CA GLY A 263 -15.76 -28.26 55.53
C GLY A 263 -16.08 -27.13 54.56
N ALA A 264 -16.53 -26.00 55.11
CA ALA A 264 -16.81 -24.78 54.36
C ALA A 264 -15.57 -23.87 54.33
N TYR A 265 -15.06 -23.59 53.14
CA TYR A 265 -13.87 -22.76 52.94
C TYR A 265 -14.23 -21.44 52.28
N LYS A 266 -13.60 -20.36 52.73
CA LYS A 266 -13.65 -19.06 52.06
C LYS A 266 -12.42 -18.90 51.17
N ILE A 267 -12.63 -18.68 49.88
CA ILE A 267 -11.59 -18.54 48.86
C ILE A 267 -11.62 -17.11 48.35
N THR A 268 -10.48 -16.44 48.29
CA THR A 268 -10.34 -15.13 47.66
C THR A 268 -9.32 -15.24 46.55
N ALA A 269 -9.69 -14.84 45.33
CA ALA A 269 -8.78 -14.70 44.20
C ALA A 269 -8.60 -13.20 43.92
N TYR A 270 -7.36 -12.73 43.97
CA TYR A 270 -7.01 -11.35 43.66
C TYR A 270 -6.18 -11.26 42.38
N ARG A 271 -6.60 -10.40 41.44
CA ARG A 271 -5.89 -10.14 40.18
C ARG A 271 -5.30 -8.74 40.21
N ALA A 272 -3.97 -8.66 40.29
CA ALA A 272 -3.25 -7.40 40.54
C ALA A 272 -3.39 -6.35 39.41
N GLN A 273 -3.59 -6.75 38.15
CA GLN A 273 -3.61 -5.81 37.02
C GLN A 273 -4.87 -4.96 36.94
N VAL A 274 -5.98 -5.48 37.45
CA VAL A 274 -7.27 -4.78 37.51
C VAL A 274 -7.63 -4.40 38.95
N GLU A 275 -6.74 -4.69 39.91
CA GLU A 275 -6.89 -4.45 41.36
C GLU A 275 -8.21 -5.00 41.94
N THR A 276 -8.67 -6.14 41.41
CA THR A 276 -9.96 -6.74 41.79
C THR A 276 -9.75 -8.01 42.61
N ALA A 277 -10.45 -8.13 43.74
CA ALA A 277 -10.59 -9.36 44.52
C ALA A 277 -11.99 -9.92 44.35
N LEU A 278 -12.10 -11.23 44.10
CA LEU A 278 -13.36 -11.96 44.08
C LEU A 278 -13.35 -13.04 45.16
N GLU A 279 -14.43 -13.10 45.92
CA GLU A 279 -14.61 -14.09 46.99
C GLU A 279 -15.56 -15.20 46.53
N GLY A 280 -15.21 -16.43 46.85
CA GLY A 280 -16.03 -17.63 46.67
C GLY A 280 -16.10 -18.45 47.94
N GLN A 281 -17.18 -19.22 48.07
CA GLN A 281 -17.31 -20.23 49.12
C GLN A 281 -17.27 -21.60 48.47
N LEU A 282 -16.50 -22.50 49.07
CA LEU A 282 -16.39 -23.88 48.62
C LEU A 282 -16.76 -24.82 49.77
N GLN A 283 -17.78 -25.64 49.55
CA GLN A 283 -18.11 -26.74 50.45
C GLN A 283 -17.34 -27.98 49.98
N VAL A 284 -16.37 -28.43 50.76
CA VAL A 284 -15.65 -29.69 50.52
C VAL A 284 -16.42 -30.82 51.20
N ILE A 285 -16.77 -31.86 50.46
CA ILE A 285 -17.53 -33.03 50.92
C ILE A 285 -16.60 -34.25 50.87
N ALA A 286 -16.70 -35.13 51.86
CA ALA A 286 -15.83 -36.31 51.93
C ALA A 286 -16.00 -37.23 50.70
N GLY A 287 -14.87 -37.67 50.13
CA GLY A 287 -14.83 -38.71 49.10
C GLY A 287 -14.98 -38.24 47.64
N GLU A 288 -15.18 -36.94 47.39
CA GLU A 288 -15.31 -36.38 46.03
C GLU A 288 -14.38 -35.17 45.83
N ASP A 289 -13.51 -35.21 44.81
CA ASP A 289 -12.65 -34.07 44.48
C ASP A 289 -13.48 -32.80 44.20
N ALA A 290 -13.04 -31.67 44.74
CA ALA A 290 -13.76 -30.40 44.64
C ALA A 290 -13.08 -29.45 43.65
N THR A 291 -13.85 -28.75 42.82
CA THR A 291 -13.33 -27.69 41.93
C THR A 291 -14.12 -26.40 42.08
N LEU A 292 -13.42 -25.28 42.33
CA LEU A 292 -13.99 -23.92 42.33
C LEU A 292 -13.42 -23.13 41.15
N THR A 293 -14.29 -22.55 40.32
CA THR A 293 -13.89 -21.62 39.25
C THR A 293 -14.32 -20.20 39.59
N VAL A 294 -13.36 -19.28 39.68
CA VAL A 294 -13.58 -17.83 39.82
C VAL A 294 -13.47 -17.19 38.43
N VAL A 295 -14.50 -16.48 38.01
CA VAL A 295 -14.55 -15.81 36.70
C VAL A 295 -14.39 -14.30 36.90
N PHE A 296 -13.32 -13.72 36.39
CA PHE A 296 -13.10 -12.28 36.35
C PHE A 296 -13.80 -11.67 35.13
N GLU A 297 -14.44 -10.50 35.30
CA GLU A 297 -14.97 -9.74 34.18
C GLU A 297 -13.84 -9.11 33.35
N LYS A 298 -14.02 -9.05 32.03
CA LYS A 298 -13.07 -8.42 31.13
C LYS A 298 -13.11 -6.89 31.32
N PRO A 299 -11.96 -6.20 31.48
CA PRO A 299 -11.95 -4.75 31.68
C PRO A 299 -12.58 -3.99 30.51
N ALA A 300 -13.38 -2.98 30.82
CA ALA A 300 -14.04 -2.14 29.82
C ALA A 300 -13.01 -1.29 29.06
N VAL A 301 -13.03 -1.36 27.73
CA VAL A 301 -12.21 -0.50 26.88
C VAL A 301 -12.82 0.90 26.89
N THR A 302 -12.03 1.92 27.24
CA THR A 302 -12.47 3.33 27.30
C THR A 302 -11.65 4.20 26.37
N ALA A 303 -12.18 5.37 26.01
CA ALA A 303 -11.49 6.40 25.26
C ALA A 303 -11.77 7.80 25.83
N THR A 304 -10.81 8.71 25.71
CA THR A 304 -10.96 10.13 26.07
C THR A 304 -10.91 11.01 24.83
N LEU A 305 -11.63 12.14 24.87
CA LEU A 305 -11.72 13.11 23.77
C LEU A 305 -11.37 14.52 24.26
N GLU A 306 -10.50 15.20 23.52
CA GLU A 306 -10.06 16.56 23.80
C GLU A 306 -10.34 17.51 22.63
N ALA A 307 -11.11 18.58 22.87
CA ALA A 307 -11.46 19.61 21.89
C ALA A 307 -11.77 20.94 22.61
N ALA A 308 -12.11 22.00 21.88
CA ALA A 308 -12.68 23.21 22.46
C ALA A 308 -14.13 22.97 22.94
N ASP A 309 -14.58 23.67 23.98
CA ASP A 309 -15.95 23.52 24.52
C ASP A 309 -17.03 24.09 23.59
N THR A 310 -16.63 25.01 22.71
CA THR A 310 -17.49 25.63 21.72
C THR A 310 -16.85 25.62 20.34
N ALA A 311 -17.65 25.45 19.30
CA ALA A 311 -17.22 25.58 17.91
C ALA A 311 -18.27 26.32 17.07
N PRO A 312 -17.89 27.09 16.04
CA PRO A 312 -18.87 27.68 15.12
C PRO A 312 -19.56 26.60 14.27
N MET A 313 -20.84 26.81 13.93
CA MET A 313 -21.57 25.90 13.05
C MET A 313 -20.91 25.82 11.67
N GLY A 314 -20.84 24.61 11.10
CA GLY A 314 -20.18 24.33 9.82
C GLY A 314 -18.64 24.36 9.84
N ASP A 315 -18.01 24.75 10.96
CA ASP A 315 -16.56 24.78 11.09
C ASP A 315 -15.95 23.37 11.19
N THR A 316 -14.66 23.22 10.87
CA THR A 316 -13.92 21.98 11.08
C THR A 316 -12.92 22.16 12.21
N ILE A 317 -13.15 21.48 13.33
CA ILE A 317 -12.30 21.61 14.52
C ILE A 317 -11.36 20.41 14.70
N PRO A 318 -10.18 20.59 15.30
CA PRO A 318 -9.33 19.48 15.72
C PRO A 318 -9.90 18.82 16.99
N VAL A 319 -9.98 17.49 16.99
CA VAL A 319 -10.36 16.67 18.15
C VAL A 319 -9.26 15.65 18.43
N SER A 320 -8.56 15.82 19.55
CA SER A 320 -7.60 14.85 20.07
C SER A 320 -8.31 13.70 20.77
N TRP A 321 -7.73 12.51 20.72
CA TRP A 321 -8.32 11.31 21.30
C TRP A 321 -7.26 10.39 21.89
N ALA A 322 -7.62 9.61 22.92
CA ALA A 322 -6.83 8.48 23.40
C ALA A 322 -7.74 7.26 23.52
N GLY A 323 -7.35 6.13 22.93
CA GLY A 323 -8.21 4.94 22.81
C GLY A 323 -7.53 3.81 22.03
N PRO A 324 -8.25 2.72 21.72
CA PRO A 324 -7.71 1.49 21.13
C PRO A 324 -7.15 1.65 19.69
N ALA A 325 -7.51 2.72 18.98
CA ALA A 325 -6.97 3.09 17.68
C ALA A 325 -7.09 2.01 16.57
N GLU A 326 -8.15 1.19 16.59
CA GLU A 326 -8.32 0.18 15.55
C GLU A 326 -8.64 0.82 14.18
N ARG A 327 -8.35 0.09 13.09
CA ARG A 327 -8.38 0.62 11.70
C ARG A 327 -9.68 1.33 11.29
N ASN A 328 -10.80 0.95 11.89
CA ASN A 328 -12.14 1.47 11.57
C ASN A 328 -12.80 2.19 12.76
N ASP A 329 -12.05 2.46 13.81
CA ASP A 329 -12.52 3.34 14.87
C ASP A 329 -12.65 4.78 14.32
N TYR A 330 -13.60 5.54 14.86
CA TYR A 330 -13.83 6.91 14.42
C TYR A 330 -14.33 7.79 15.56
N VAL A 331 -14.01 9.07 15.47
CA VAL A 331 -14.59 10.11 16.33
C VAL A 331 -15.71 10.77 15.53
N ALA A 332 -16.86 10.93 16.15
CA ALA A 332 -18.03 11.54 15.54
C ALA A 332 -18.65 12.62 16.42
N ILE A 333 -19.39 13.52 15.79
CA ILE A 333 -20.32 14.40 16.48
C ILE A 333 -21.73 13.86 16.28
N ALA A 334 -22.50 13.78 17.36
CA ALA A 334 -23.85 13.23 17.36
C ALA A 334 -24.80 14.15 18.13
N ASP A 335 -26.09 14.00 17.85
CA ASP A 335 -27.16 14.62 18.63
C ASP A 335 -27.38 13.77 19.90
N PRO A 336 -27.21 14.33 21.11
CA PRO A 336 -27.39 13.57 22.35
C PRO A 336 -28.84 13.09 22.55
N GLN A 337 -29.80 13.64 21.81
CA GLN A 337 -31.21 13.22 21.85
C GLN A 337 -31.55 12.17 20.77
N ASP A 338 -30.61 11.74 19.92
CA ASP A 338 -30.89 10.70 18.92
C ASP A 338 -30.70 9.30 19.51
N ASP A 339 -31.82 8.65 19.84
CA ASP A 339 -31.89 7.26 20.37
C ASP A 339 -31.22 6.22 19.47
N ARG A 340 -31.01 6.53 18.18
CA ARG A 340 -30.35 5.63 17.21
C ARG A 340 -28.83 5.78 17.20
N ASN A 341 -28.27 6.68 18.02
CA ASN A 341 -26.84 6.93 18.13
C ASN A 341 -26.14 7.22 16.78
N ARG A 342 -26.82 7.93 15.88
CA ARG A 342 -26.27 8.24 14.56
C ARG A 342 -25.24 9.37 14.65
N ALA A 343 -24.09 9.14 14.04
CA ALA A 343 -23.14 10.20 13.75
C ALA A 343 -23.75 11.20 12.76
N ILE A 344 -23.66 12.49 13.07
CA ILE A 344 -23.97 13.59 12.13
C ILE A 344 -22.81 13.72 11.15
N ASN A 345 -21.59 13.85 11.67
CA ASN A 345 -20.33 13.82 10.94
C ASN A 345 -19.33 12.96 11.72
N TYR A 346 -18.35 12.39 11.03
CA TYR A 346 -17.32 11.57 11.63
C TYR A 346 -15.98 11.67 10.88
N SER A 347 -14.90 11.35 11.59
CA SER A 347 -13.55 11.26 11.07
C SER A 347 -12.88 10.02 11.63
N TYR A 348 -12.21 9.24 10.79
CA TYR A 348 -11.56 8.01 11.25
C TYR A 348 -10.33 8.35 12.09
N VAL A 349 -10.10 7.58 13.16
CA VAL A 349 -8.93 7.80 14.03
C VAL A 349 -7.61 7.64 13.28
N ARG A 350 -7.59 6.86 12.20
CA ARG A 350 -6.43 6.69 11.32
C ARG A 350 -6.03 7.96 10.55
N ASP A 351 -6.92 8.94 10.47
CA ASP A 351 -6.71 10.17 9.69
C ASP A 351 -5.87 11.20 10.47
N GLY A 352 -5.58 10.95 11.76
CA GLY A 352 -4.67 11.75 12.58
C GLY A 352 -5.03 11.79 14.06
N ASN A 353 -4.15 12.37 14.88
CA ASN A 353 -4.46 12.74 16.26
C ASN A 353 -3.78 14.10 16.56
N PRO A 354 -4.52 15.23 16.55
CA PRO A 354 -5.99 15.32 16.45
C PRO A 354 -6.57 14.94 15.08
N VAL A 355 -7.82 14.46 15.05
CA VAL A 355 -8.63 14.34 13.83
C VAL A 355 -9.35 15.65 13.53
N SER A 356 -9.55 15.97 12.25
CA SER A 356 -10.37 17.11 11.84
C SER A 356 -11.84 16.70 11.73
N LEU A 357 -12.72 17.27 12.56
CA LEU A 357 -14.13 16.91 12.62
C LEU A 357 -15.02 18.11 12.22
N LEU A 358 -15.90 17.88 11.24
CA LEU A 358 -16.85 18.87 10.75
C LEU A 358 -18.02 19.05 11.72
N MET A 359 -18.24 20.27 12.20
CA MET A 359 -19.37 20.62 13.04
C MET A 359 -20.67 20.70 12.25
N PRO A 360 -21.81 20.34 12.86
CA PRO A 360 -23.12 20.49 12.25
C PRO A 360 -23.36 21.92 11.77
N PRO A 361 -24.06 22.12 10.64
CA PRO A 361 -24.42 23.43 10.09
C PRO A 361 -25.60 24.09 10.85
N ARG A 362 -25.82 23.70 12.10
CA ARG A 362 -26.87 24.23 12.97
C ARG A 362 -26.32 24.45 14.38
N ALA A 363 -26.67 25.57 14.99
CA ALA A 363 -26.32 25.85 16.37
C ALA A 363 -27.09 24.94 17.34
N GLY A 364 -26.47 24.59 18.47
CA GLY A 364 -27.07 23.73 19.48
C GLY A 364 -26.04 23.02 20.35
N THR A 365 -26.51 22.19 21.27
CA THR A 365 -25.67 21.32 22.10
C THR A 365 -25.55 19.96 21.45
N PHE A 366 -24.32 19.49 21.30
CA PHE A 366 -23.97 18.20 20.70
C PHE A 366 -23.01 17.44 21.60
N GLU A 367 -22.68 16.22 21.21
CA GLU A 367 -21.61 15.47 21.85
C GLU A 367 -20.66 14.83 20.83
N LEU A 368 -19.39 14.86 21.17
CA LEU A 368 -18.33 14.09 20.53
C LEU A 368 -18.36 12.68 21.12
N ARG A 369 -18.21 11.67 20.27
CA ARG A 369 -18.25 10.26 20.64
C ARG A 369 -17.12 9.50 19.94
N TYR A 370 -16.41 8.64 20.67
CA TYR A 370 -15.48 7.67 20.09
C TYR A 370 -16.22 6.36 19.85
N TYR A 371 -16.28 5.93 18.60
CA TYR A 371 -16.85 4.66 18.17
C TYR A 371 -15.74 3.64 17.87
N GLN A 372 -15.86 2.44 18.43
CA GLN A 372 -15.10 1.28 17.99
C GLN A 372 -15.60 0.76 16.63
N LYS A 373 -14.79 -0.08 15.99
CA LYS A 373 -15.13 -0.75 14.71
C LYS A 373 -16.49 -1.46 14.68
N ASP A 374 -17.00 -1.90 15.82
CA ASP A 374 -18.26 -2.64 15.97
C ASP A 374 -19.47 -1.71 16.25
N GLY A 375 -19.24 -0.40 16.36
CA GLY A 375 -20.24 0.62 16.66
C GLY A 375 -20.39 0.92 18.15
N THR A 376 -19.62 0.29 19.04
CA THR A 376 -19.66 0.56 20.48
C THR A 376 -19.07 1.94 20.80
N ILE A 377 -19.77 2.73 21.60
CA ILE A 377 -19.29 4.04 22.09
C ILE A 377 -18.50 3.83 23.37
N ILE A 378 -17.23 4.25 23.39
CA ILE A 378 -16.33 4.04 24.53
C ILE A 378 -15.77 5.33 25.15
N GLY A 379 -16.16 6.49 24.61
CA GLY A 379 -15.82 7.80 25.14
C GLY A 379 -16.77 8.87 24.61
N THR A 380 -17.21 9.79 25.46
CA THR A 380 -18.09 10.91 25.08
C THR A 380 -17.62 12.23 25.69
N ARG A 381 -17.90 13.35 24.99
CA ARG A 381 -17.63 14.72 25.48
C ARG A 381 -18.65 15.71 24.91
N PRO A 382 -19.30 16.57 25.73
CA PRO A 382 -20.21 17.59 25.22
C PRO A 382 -19.47 18.71 24.47
N ILE A 383 -20.14 19.32 23.48
CA ILE A 383 -19.67 20.50 22.75
C ILE A 383 -20.86 21.39 22.36
N THR A 384 -20.67 22.71 22.45
CA THR A 384 -21.70 23.68 22.03
C THR A 384 -21.36 24.29 20.67
N VAL A 385 -22.23 24.06 19.68
CA VAL A 385 -22.10 24.64 18.35
C VAL A 385 -22.79 26.01 18.33
N THR A 386 -22.04 27.06 18.00
CA THR A 386 -22.48 28.47 18.02
C THR A 386 -22.91 28.94 16.64
N PRO A 387 -23.89 29.87 16.53
CA PRO A 387 -24.32 30.38 15.23
C PRO A 387 -23.25 31.26 14.59
N VAL A 388 -23.11 31.17 13.26
CA VAL A 388 -22.32 32.12 12.45
C VAL A 388 -23.23 33.14 11.78
N THR A 389 -22.69 34.34 11.50
CA THR A 389 -23.41 35.40 10.77
C THR A 389 -22.66 35.74 9.49
N ALA A 390 -23.41 36.19 8.48
CA ALA A 390 -22.86 36.71 7.24
C ALA A 390 -23.57 38.01 6.86
N THR A 391 -22.92 38.83 6.05
CA THR A 391 -23.50 40.05 5.47
C THR A 391 -23.30 40.07 3.96
N LEU A 392 -24.20 40.74 3.24
CA LEU A 392 -24.14 40.92 1.79
C LEU A 392 -24.41 42.38 1.44
N GLU A 393 -23.49 43.00 0.71
CA GLU A 393 -23.57 44.37 0.22
C GLU A 393 -23.34 44.42 -1.30
N ALA A 394 -24.33 44.91 -2.03
CA ALA A 394 -24.30 45.09 -3.48
C ALA A 394 -25.18 46.30 -3.86
N ALA A 395 -25.16 46.70 -5.14
CA ALA A 395 -26.12 47.67 -5.66
C ALA A 395 -27.57 47.14 -5.59
N ASP A 396 -28.55 48.03 -5.44
CA ASP A 396 -29.97 47.65 -5.38
C ASP A 396 -30.52 47.18 -6.73
N THR A 397 -29.90 47.64 -7.81
CA THR A 397 -30.26 47.28 -9.18
C THR A 397 -29.05 46.77 -9.95
N ALA A 398 -29.27 45.83 -10.86
CA ALA A 398 -28.28 45.36 -11.82
C ALA A 398 -28.88 45.22 -13.21
N VAL A 399 -28.08 45.41 -14.25
CA VAL A 399 -28.53 45.15 -15.63
C VAL A 399 -28.51 43.65 -15.88
N ALA A 400 -29.49 43.13 -16.60
CA ALA A 400 -29.57 41.72 -16.92
C ALA A 400 -28.30 41.21 -17.61
N GLY A 401 -27.82 40.04 -17.20
CA GLY A 401 -26.57 39.42 -17.65
C GLY A 401 -25.27 40.07 -17.11
N ALA A 402 -25.33 41.23 -16.44
CA ALA A 402 -24.15 41.91 -15.91
C ALA A 402 -23.53 41.13 -14.74
N SER A 403 -22.22 41.28 -14.52
CA SER A 403 -21.59 40.84 -13.26
C SER A 403 -21.64 41.95 -12.21
N VAL A 404 -22.18 41.64 -11.04
CA VAL A 404 -22.28 42.54 -9.89
C VAL A 404 -21.21 42.18 -8.89
N ALA A 405 -20.48 43.18 -8.41
CA ALA A 405 -19.58 43.05 -7.28
C ALA A 405 -20.42 42.97 -5.98
N VAL A 406 -20.40 41.81 -5.33
CA VAL A 406 -21.08 41.57 -4.05
C VAL A 406 -20.04 41.53 -2.95
N THR A 407 -19.96 42.59 -2.14
CA THR A 407 -19.18 42.61 -0.91
C THR A 407 -19.86 41.73 0.12
N TRP A 408 -19.09 40.93 0.84
CA TRP A 408 -19.63 40.00 1.83
C TRP A 408 -18.70 39.83 3.02
N SER A 409 -19.29 39.46 4.15
CA SER A 409 -18.60 38.90 5.32
C SER A 409 -19.28 37.60 5.71
N GLY A 410 -18.54 36.69 6.33
CA GLY A 410 -19.05 35.37 6.68
C GLY A 410 -17.93 34.41 7.08
N PRO A 411 -18.25 33.13 7.31
CA PRO A 411 -17.27 32.15 7.73
C PRO A 411 -16.23 31.77 6.66
N ASP A 412 -16.51 31.97 5.37
CA ASP A 412 -15.67 31.57 4.22
C ASP A 412 -15.17 30.12 4.30
N TYR A 413 -16.07 29.21 4.65
CA TYR A 413 -15.70 27.80 4.69
C TYR A 413 -15.44 27.27 3.27
N ASN A 414 -14.76 26.12 3.19
CA ASN A 414 -14.36 25.56 1.91
C ASN A 414 -15.57 25.37 0.97
N SER A 415 -15.52 26.08 -0.15
CA SER A 415 -16.54 26.09 -1.21
C SER A 415 -17.86 26.77 -0.85
N ASP A 416 -17.90 27.58 0.21
CA ASP A 416 -18.97 28.54 0.40
C ASP A 416 -19.11 29.44 -0.83
N PHE A 417 -20.32 29.91 -1.10
CA PHE A 417 -20.62 30.66 -2.30
C PHE A 417 -21.79 31.62 -2.10
N ILE A 418 -21.75 32.68 -2.88
CA ILE A 418 -22.84 33.63 -3.01
C ILE A 418 -23.60 33.28 -4.26
N ALA A 419 -24.89 33.08 -4.12
CA ALA A 419 -25.76 32.69 -5.21
C ALA A 419 -26.82 33.76 -5.48
N VAL A 420 -27.29 33.85 -6.72
CA VAL A 420 -28.45 34.66 -7.12
C VAL A 420 -29.53 33.74 -7.67
N GLY A 421 -30.78 33.98 -7.31
CA GLY A 421 -31.93 33.29 -7.90
C GLY A 421 -33.24 33.96 -7.49
N ALA A 422 -34.36 33.59 -8.12
CA ALA A 422 -35.65 34.15 -7.74
C ALA A 422 -35.96 33.84 -6.26
N PRO A 423 -36.66 34.73 -5.53
CA PRO A 423 -36.98 34.52 -4.11
C PRO A 423 -37.63 33.15 -3.87
N GLY A 424 -37.05 32.35 -2.98
CA GLY A 424 -37.52 30.99 -2.66
C GLY A 424 -37.28 29.92 -3.73
N ALA A 425 -36.73 30.27 -4.90
CA ALA A 425 -36.38 29.33 -5.96
C ALA A 425 -34.92 28.85 -5.83
N ALA A 426 -34.53 27.86 -6.64
CA ALA A 426 -33.13 27.50 -6.81
C ALA A 426 -32.30 28.71 -7.30
N TYR A 427 -31.01 28.73 -7.00
CA TYR A 427 -30.12 29.73 -7.57
C TYR A 427 -29.89 29.44 -9.06
N THR A 428 -29.77 30.49 -9.86
CA THR A 428 -29.46 30.43 -11.29
C THR A 428 -27.97 30.62 -11.55
N ASN A 429 -27.29 31.42 -10.72
CA ASN A 429 -25.86 31.65 -10.83
C ASN A 429 -25.19 31.81 -9.46
N TYR A 430 -23.87 31.66 -9.40
CA TYR A 430 -23.10 31.75 -8.17
C TYR A 430 -21.66 32.21 -8.39
N ALA A 431 -21.04 32.68 -7.32
CA ALA A 431 -19.62 32.99 -7.21
C ALA A 431 -19.09 32.45 -5.88
N TYR A 432 -17.91 31.81 -5.89
CA TYR A 432 -17.35 31.26 -4.65
C TYR A 432 -16.81 32.37 -3.76
N THR A 433 -16.97 32.22 -2.44
CA THR A 433 -16.42 33.17 -1.46
C THR A 433 -14.88 33.18 -1.52
N ARG A 434 -14.24 32.04 -1.84
CA ARG A 434 -12.79 31.94 -2.03
C ARG A 434 -12.22 32.92 -3.06
N ASP A 435 -13.04 33.39 -4.00
CA ASP A 435 -12.62 34.31 -5.07
C ASP A 435 -12.45 35.76 -4.56
N GLY A 436 -12.79 36.00 -3.29
CA GLY A 436 -12.58 37.26 -2.59
C GLY A 436 -13.87 38.05 -2.33
N SER A 437 -13.73 39.10 -1.52
CA SER A 437 -14.76 40.09 -1.23
C SER A 437 -14.30 41.45 -1.78
N PRO A 438 -14.99 42.04 -2.78
CA PRO A 438 -16.25 41.60 -3.35
C PRO A 438 -16.14 40.42 -4.33
N ALA A 439 -17.14 39.52 -4.30
CA ALA A 439 -17.30 38.44 -5.25
C ALA A 439 -17.98 38.94 -6.53
N SER A 440 -17.47 38.53 -7.71
CA SER A 440 -18.06 38.89 -9.00
C SER A 440 -19.17 37.91 -9.39
N LEU A 441 -20.42 38.27 -9.11
CA LEU A 441 -21.58 37.41 -9.32
C LEU A 441 -22.33 37.78 -10.62
N PRO A 442 -22.41 36.89 -11.62
CA PRO A 442 -23.14 37.20 -12.85
C PRO A 442 -24.66 37.10 -12.61
N MET A 443 -25.37 38.16 -12.98
CA MET A 443 -26.80 38.28 -12.82
C MET A 443 -27.55 37.48 -13.88
N PRO A 444 -28.78 37.04 -13.58
CA PRO A 444 -29.71 36.50 -14.56
C PRO A 444 -29.95 37.48 -15.72
N THR A 445 -30.28 36.93 -16.88
CA THR A 445 -30.52 37.64 -18.14
C THR A 445 -31.99 38.04 -18.33
N GLU A 446 -32.89 37.40 -17.58
CA GLU A 446 -34.27 37.86 -17.41
C GLU A 446 -34.35 39.00 -16.37
N ALA A 447 -35.09 40.06 -16.67
CA ALA A 447 -35.38 41.11 -15.71
C ALA A 447 -36.39 40.64 -14.65
N GLY A 448 -36.20 41.10 -13.41
CA GLY A 448 -37.05 40.70 -12.30
C GLY A 448 -36.47 41.01 -10.94
N THR A 449 -37.15 40.54 -9.90
CA THR A 449 -36.64 40.61 -8.52
C THR A 449 -35.96 39.29 -8.18
N TYR A 450 -34.71 39.38 -7.74
CA TYR A 450 -33.88 38.25 -7.36
C TYR A 450 -33.39 38.39 -5.91
N GLU A 451 -32.90 37.29 -5.36
CA GLU A 451 -32.33 37.19 -4.02
C GLU A 451 -30.87 36.74 -4.11
N LEU A 452 -29.97 37.56 -3.58
CA LEU A 452 -28.58 37.20 -3.28
C LEU A 452 -28.55 36.42 -1.97
N ARG A 453 -27.86 35.29 -1.94
CA ARG A 453 -27.81 34.36 -0.80
C ARG A 453 -26.37 33.96 -0.52
N TYR A 454 -25.89 34.15 0.71
CA TYR A 454 -24.68 33.49 1.18
C TYR A 454 -25.06 32.08 1.60
N ILE A 455 -24.47 31.08 0.96
CA ILE A 455 -24.79 29.68 1.18
C ILE A 455 -23.56 28.95 1.73
N MET A 456 -23.72 28.38 2.92
CA MET A 456 -22.75 27.44 3.51
C MET A 456 -22.77 26.13 2.71
N ASN A 457 -21.61 25.71 2.21
CA ASN A 457 -21.56 24.55 1.32
C ASN A 457 -21.70 23.20 2.03
N GLN A 458 -21.55 23.16 3.35
CA GLN A 458 -21.68 21.97 4.20
C GLN A 458 -23.03 21.26 3.98
N ASP A 459 -24.13 22.02 3.91
CA ASP A 459 -25.48 21.48 3.73
C ASP A 459 -26.43 22.37 2.90
N ARG A 460 -25.91 23.43 2.27
CA ARG A 460 -26.67 24.46 1.54
C ARG A 460 -27.50 25.41 2.43
N THR A 461 -27.18 25.53 3.71
CA THR A 461 -27.83 26.53 4.58
C THR A 461 -27.55 27.96 4.13
N VAL A 462 -28.62 28.76 4.00
CA VAL A 462 -28.54 30.20 3.72
C VAL A 462 -28.38 30.95 5.05
N ILE A 463 -27.28 31.67 5.22
CA ILE A 463 -26.98 32.41 6.47
C ILE A 463 -27.06 33.93 6.33
N ALA A 464 -27.18 34.43 5.10
CA ALA A 464 -27.54 35.81 4.80
C ALA A 464 -28.26 35.86 3.46
N SER A 465 -29.27 36.72 3.34
CA SER A 465 -29.88 37.02 2.06
C SER A 465 -30.26 38.49 1.93
N ARG A 466 -30.33 38.97 0.68
CA ARG A 466 -30.83 40.30 0.33
C ARG A 466 -31.44 40.29 -1.06
N THR A 467 -32.41 41.17 -1.30
CA THR A 467 -33.01 41.34 -2.62
C THR A 467 -32.15 42.23 -3.54
N ILE A 468 -32.25 41.99 -4.85
CA ILE A 468 -31.70 42.83 -5.92
C ILE A 468 -32.68 42.85 -7.10
N THR A 469 -32.85 44.00 -7.75
CA THR A 469 -33.70 44.14 -8.94
C THR A 469 -32.84 44.10 -10.20
N VAL A 470 -33.06 43.09 -11.04
CA VAL A 470 -32.45 43.00 -12.37
C VAL A 470 -33.33 43.75 -13.36
N VAL A 471 -32.76 44.74 -14.05
CA VAL A 471 -33.44 45.54 -15.08
C VAL A 471 -33.06 45.04 -16.48
N ASP A 472 -33.98 45.20 -17.43
CA ASP A 472 -33.77 44.76 -18.82
C ASP A 472 -32.48 45.33 -19.43
N VAL A 473 -31.77 44.48 -20.16
CA VAL A 473 -30.65 44.89 -21.01
C VAL A 473 -31.17 45.28 -22.40
N LYS A 474 -30.69 46.40 -22.94
CA LYS A 474 -31.04 46.84 -24.30
C LYS A 474 -29.94 46.44 -25.26
N ALA A 475 -30.33 45.81 -26.37
CA ALA A 475 -29.45 45.51 -27.49
C ALA A 475 -30.17 45.72 -28.82
N SER A 476 -29.40 45.90 -29.89
CA SER A 476 -29.88 45.94 -31.27
C SER A 476 -28.88 45.26 -32.20
N VAL A 477 -29.38 44.69 -33.29
CA VAL A 477 -28.58 44.16 -34.41
C VAL A 477 -29.19 44.68 -35.70
N THR A 478 -28.35 45.19 -36.59
CA THR A 478 -28.79 45.86 -37.83
C THR A 478 -28.08 45.27 -39.05
N PRO A 479 -28.39 44.02 -39.44
CA PRO A 479 -27.90 43.45 -40.70
C PRO A 479 -28.47 44.20 -41.92
N PRO A 480 -27.84 44.11 -43.10
CA PRO A 480 -28.50 44.52 -44.34
C PRO A 480 -29.74 43.67 -44.62
N ALA A 481 -30.68 44.20 -45.41
CA ALA A 481 -31.92 43.49 -45.75
C ALA A 481 -31.67 42.23 -46.59
N GLU A 482 -30.67 42.27 -47.48
CA GLU A 482 -30.28 41.17 -48.35
C GLU A 482 -28.77 40.96 -48.31
N ALA A 483 -28.33 39.71 -48.43
CA ALA A 483 -26.94 39.34 -48.66
C ALA A 483 -26.84 38.11 -49.57
N ILE A 484 -25.68 37.91 -50.20
CA ILE A 484 -25.44 36.72 -51.01
C ILE A 484 -25.12 35.55 -50.06
N ALA A 485 -25.71 34.38 -50.31
CA ALA A 485 -25.40 33.19 -49.53
C ALA A 485 -23.89 32.86 -49.57
N GLY A 486 -23.33 32.46 -48.43
CA GLY A 486 -21.89 32.18 -48.24
C GLY A 486 -21.00 33.39 -48.04
N SER A 487 -21.50 34.62 -48.23
CA SER A 487 -20.72 35.86 -48.13
C SER A 487 -20.39 36.25 -46.69
N VAL A 488 -19.40 37.13 -46.50
CA VAL A 488 -19.11 37.76 -45.20
C VAL A 488 -19.74 39.14 -45.18
N VAL A 489 -20.59 39.39 -44.18
CA VAL A 489 -21.38 40.62 -44.08
C VAL A 489 -21.02 41.37 -42.80
N PRO A 490 -20.74 42.69 -42.87
CA PRO A 490 -20.61 43.51 -41.68
C PRO A 490 -21.98 43.73 -41.04
N VAL A 491 -22.15 43.30 -39.80
CA VAL A 491 -23.38 43.47 -39.01
C VAL A 491 -23.12 44.44 -37.85
N PRO A 492 -23.59 45.70 -37.95
CA PRO A 492 -23.66 46.62 -36.83
C PRO A 492 -24.53 46.07 -35.71
N TRP A 493 -24.09 46.29 -34.47
CA TRP A 493 -24.83 45.93 -33.27
C TRP A 493 -24.54 46.92 -32.14
N GLU A 494 -25.49 47.06 -31.22
CA GLU A 494 -25.33 47.74 -29.94
C GLU A 494 -25.79 46.79 -28.83
N GLY A 495 -25.13 46.80 -27.68
CA GLY A 495 -25.47 45.88 -26.62
C GLY A 495 -24.43 45.90 -25.49
N PRO A 496 -24.57 44.98 -24.52
CA PRO A 496 -23.73 44.98 -23.33
C PRO A 496 -22.27 44.57 -23.56
N ASP A 497 -21.95 43.87 -24.65
CA ASP A 497 -20.62 43.27 -24.95
C ASP A 497 -20.03 42.49 -23.77
N TYR A 498 -20.86 41.68 -23.12
CA TYR A 498 -20.35 40.86 -22.03
C TYR A 498 -19.41 39.79 -22.58
N LYS A 499 -18.62 39.21 -21.67
CA LYS A 499 -17.58 38.25 -22.03
C LYS A 499 -18.16 37.08 -22.84
N ASN A 500 -17.67 36.99 -24.08
CA ASN A 500 -18.04 35.97 -25.07
C ASN A 500 -19.47 36.09 -25.64
N ASP A 501 -20.16 37.22 -25.46
CA ASP A 501 -21.36 37.51 -26.24
C ASP A 501 -21.05 37.41 -27.74
N PHE A 502 -22.07 37.07 -28.53
CA PHE A 502 -21.89 36.82 -29.95
C PHE A 502 -23.12 37.17 -30.77
N ILE A 503 -22.86 37.59 -31.99
CA ILE A 503 -23.88 37.78 -33.02
C ILE A 503 -23.93 36.50 -33.84
N ALA A 504 -25.12 35.92 -33.97
CA ALA A 504 -25.33 34.64 -34.62
C ALA A 504 -26.33 34.77 -35.77
N ILE A 505 -26.25 33.91 -36.77
CA ILE A 505 -27.26 33.78 -37.83
C ILE A 505 -27.80 32.36 -37.87
N GLY A 506 -29.13 32.23 -38.04
CA GLY A 506 -29.81 30.94 -38.19
C GLY A 506 -31.14 31.10 -38.91
N LYS A 507 -31.72 29.98 -39.37
CA LYS A 507 -33.10 29.99 -39.86
C LYS A 507 -34.05 30.40 -38.72
N VAL A 508 -35.17 31.01 -39.07
CA VAL A 508 -36.13 31.54 -38.09
C VAL A 508 -36.58 30.45 -37.12
N GLY A 509 -36.41 30.69 -35.82
CA GLY A 509 -36.75 29.73 -34.75
C GLY A 509 -35.83 28.50 -34.64
N GLU A 510 -34.84 28.34 -35.52
CA GLU A 510 -33.88 27.25 -35.48
C GLU A 510 -32.60 27.65 -34.72
N LYS A 511 -31.71 26.68 -34.48
CA LYS A 511 -30.38 26.96 -33.94
C LYS A 511 -29.56 27.76 -34.96
N TYR A 512 -28.71 28.66 -34.47
CA TYR A 512 -27.79 29.38 -35.34
C TYR A 512 -26.79 28.41 -36.01
N THR A 513 -26.43 28.72 -37.25
CA THR A 513 -25.48 27.98 -38.09
C THR A 513 -24.10 28.62 -38.07
N ASN A 514 -24.03 29.94 -37.91
CA ASN A 514 -22.78 30.68 -37.82
C ASN A 514 -22.84 31.79 -36.78
N TYR A 515 -21.68 32.22 -36.27
CA TYR A 515 -21.60 33.29 -35.29
C TYR A 515 -20.23 33.99 -35.29
N THR A 516 -20.20 35.18 -34.70
CA THR A 516 -18.98 35.97 -34.47
C THR A 516 -19.09 36.66 -33.12
N TYR A 517 -18.00 36.68 -32.35
CA TYR A 517 -18.02 37.28 -31.01
C TYR A 517 -18.13 38.80 -31.09
N THR A 518 -18.90 39.39 -30.19
CA THR A 518 -19.06 40.85 -30.12
C THR A 518 -17.74 41.56 -29.84
N ARG A 519 -16.79 40.91 -29.13
CA ARG A 519 -15.44 41.44 -28.88
C ARG A 519 -14.69 41.86 -30.16
N ASP A 520 -15.07 41.31 -31.31
CA ASP A 520 -14.42 41.59 -32.61
C ASP A 520 -14.84 42.96 -33.18
N GLY A 521 -15.71 43.69 -32.47
CA GLY A 521 -16.11 45.07 -32.76
C GLY A 521 -17.51 45.18 -33.37
N SER A 522 -18.00 46.41 -33.51
CA SER A 522 -19.24 46.75 -34.21
C SER A 522 -18.91 47.62 -35.42
N PRO A 523 -19.16 47.18 -36.67
CA PRO A 523 -19.82 45.92 -37.05
C PRO A 523 -18.93 44.67 -36.89
N VAL A 524 -19.54 43.52 -36.57
CA VAL A 524 -18.88 42.19 -36.68
C VAL A 524 -18.91 41.68 -38.12
N GLN A 525 -17.90 40.90 -38.51
CA GLN A 525 -17.84 40.24 -39.82
C GLN A 525 -18.50 38.85 -39.74
N LEU A 526 -19.79 38.77 -40.05
CA LEU A 526 -20.57 37.53 -39.92
C LEU A 526 -20.65 36.80 -41.27
N THR A 527 -20.20 35.54 -41.30
CA THR A 527 -20.29 34.70 -42.49
C THR A 527 -21.69 34.11 -42.64
N MET A 528 -22.34 34.39 -43.77
CA MET A 528 -23.67 33.92 -44.12
C MET A 528 -23.66 32.44 -44.50
N PRO A 529 -24.72 31.69 -44.17
CA PRO A 529 -24.97 30.35 -44.71
C PRO A 529 -24.98 30.30 -46.24
N THR A 530 -24.61 29.16 -46.81
CA THR A 530 -24.53 28.88 -48.26
C THR A 530 -25.89 28.58 -48.90
N GLU A 531 -26.85 28.08 -48.11
CA GLU A 531 -28.22 27.86 -48.56
C GLU A 531 -29.01 29.19 -48.60
N PRO A 532 -29.56 29.61 -49.75
CA PRO A 532 -30.38 30.80 -49.86
C PRO A 532 -31.71 30.67 -49.10
N GLY A 533 -32.30 31.78 -48.66
CA GLY A 533 -33.57 31.79 -47.93
C GLY A 533 -33.67 32.89 -46.87
N GLU A 534 -34.68 32.80 -46.01
CA GLU A 534 -34.92 33.75 -44.92
C GLU A 534 -34.20 33.32 -43.64
N TYR A 535 -33.43 34.23 -43.08
CA TYR A 535 -32.66 34.01 -41.84
C TYR A 535 -32.91 35.14 -40.85
N GLU A 536 -32.58 34.89 -39.59
CA GLU A 536 -32.50 35.92 -38.57
C GLU A 536 -31.10 36.01 -37.99
N VAL A 537 -30.64 37.24 -37.79
CA VAL A 537 -29.42 37.59 -37.08
C VAL A 537 -29.79 37.96 -35.66
N ARG A 538 -29.11 37.36 -34.68
CA ARG A 538 -29.44 37.41 -33.26
C ARG A 538 -28.26 37.93 -32.45
N TYR A 539 -28.49 38.84 -31.51
CA TYR A 539 -27.56 39.10 -30.41
C TYR A 539 -27.82 38.06 -29.33
N VAL A 540 -26.81 37.27 -28.97
CA VAL A 540 -26.93 36.21 -27.97
C VAL A 540 -26.00 36.47 -26.78
N LEU A 541 -26.59 36.50 -25.58
CA LEU A 541 -25.87 36.56 -24.32
C LEU A 541 -25.18 35.22 -24.02
N ASN A 542 -23.92 35.25 -23.64
CA ASN A 542 -23.20 33.99 -23.39
C ASN A 542 -23.50 33.36 -22.02
N GLN A 543 -24.05 34.13 -21.07
CA GLN A 543 -24.35 33.71 -19.71
C GLN A 543 -25.27 32.48 -19.68
N ASP A 544 -26.33 32.50 -20.50
CA ASP A 544 -27.37 31.48 -20.53
C ASP A 544 -27.92 31.17 -21.94
N ARG A 545 -27.37 31.82 -22.98
CA ARG A 545 -27.79 31.72 -24.40
C ARG A 545 -29.09 32.45 -24.73
N GLU A 546 -29.54 33.38 -23.89
CA GLU A 546 -30.70 34.21 -24.20
C GLU A 546 -30.46 35.13 -25.41
N VAL A 547 -31.49 35.28 -26.25
CA VAL A 547 -31.50 36.17 -27.40
C VAL A 547 -32.14 37.50 -26.99
N ILE A 548 -31.36 38.58 -27.00
CA ILE A 548 -31.82 39.90 -26.55
C ILE A 548 -32.09 40.90 -27.68
N ALA A 549 -31.72 40.56 -28.92
CA ALA A 549 -32.10 41.29 -30.13
C ALA A 549 -32.12 40.35 -31.34
N THR A 550 -33.07 40.56 -32.25
CA THR A 550 -33.22 39.82 -33.52
C THR A 550 -33.49 40.79 -34.66
N ALA A 551 -32.95 40.52 -35.85
CA ALA A 551 -33.30 41.18 -37.10
C ALA A 551 -33.28 40.19 -38.27
N MET A 552 -34.16 40.39 -39.25
CA MET A 552 -34.30 39.51 -40.42
C MET A 552 -33.28 39.87 -41.52
N ILE A 553 -32.86 38.85 -42.29
CA ILE A 553 -32.05 38.99 -43.51
C ILE A 553 -32.44 37.93 -44.54
N THR A 554 -32.55 38.33 -45.80
CA THR A 554 -32.80 37.42 -46.93
C THR A 554 -31.48 37.07 -47.63
N LEU A 555 -31.15 35.79 -47.73
CA LEU A 555 -29.99 35.30 -48.47
C LEU A 555 -30.36 34.94 -49.90
N THR A 556 -29.76 35.62 -50.86
CA THR A 556 -29.95 35.36 -52.29
C THR A 556 -28.97 34.31 -52.80
N GLU A 557 -29.38 33.55 -53.81
CA GLU A 557 -28.55 32.52 -54.46
C GLU A 557 -27.22 33.10 -55.00
N VAL A 558 -26.14 32.35 -54.81
CA VAL A 558 -24.82 32.69 -55.36
C VAL A 558 -24.72 32.20 -56.79
N LYS A 559 -24.34 33.09 -57.73
CA LYS A 559 -24.14 32.72 -59.13
C LYS A 559 -22.68 32.41 -59.38
N ALA A 560 -22.41 31.26 -60.00
CA ALA A 560 -21.08 30.88 -60.45
C ALA A 560 -21.13 30.18 -61.82
N SER A 561 -20.01 30.22 -62.54
CA SER A 561 -19.79 29.48 -63.78
C SER A 561 -18.34 29.00 -63.86
N VAL A 562 -18.14 27.87 -64.54
CA VAL A 562 -16.82 27.34 -64.91
C VAL A 562 -16.85 26.98 -66.39
N THR A 563 -15.80 27.34 -67.13
CA THR A 563 -15.76 27.18 -68.58
C THR A 563 -14.44 26.53 -69.01
N PRO A 564 -14.22 25.24 -68.72
CA PRO A 564 -13.08 24.51 -69.26
C PRO A 564 -13.18 24.35 -70.79
N PRO A 565 -12.06 24.08 -71.49
CA PRO A 565 -12.14 23.62 -72.88
C PRO A 565 -12.87 22.27 -72.97
N ALA A 566 -13.46 21.97 -74.14
CA ALA A 566 -14.19 20.72 -74.35
C ALA A 566 -13.28 19.48 -74.27
N GLU A 567 -12.04 19.61 -74.73
CA GLU A 567 -11.05 18.53 -74.71
C GLU A 567 -9.72 19.05 -74.18
N ALA A 568 -8.99 18.20 -73.46
CA ALA A 568 -7.60 18.42 -73.08
C ALA A 568 -6.80 17.11 -73.19
N VAL A 569 -5.48 17.22 -73.27
CA VAL A 569 -4.60 16.05 -73.16
C VAL A 569 -4.47 15.69 -71.67
N ALA A 570 -4.53 14.41 -71.34
CA ALA A 570 -4.35 13.96 -69.97
C ALA A 570 -2.98 14.43 -69.40
N GLY A 571 -2.94 14.76 -68.11
CA GLY A 571 -1.76 15.32 -67.44
C GLY A 571 -1.47 16.80 -67.73
N ALA A 572 -2.14 17.43 -68.70
CA ALA A 572 -1.89 18.83 -69.08
C ALA A 572 -2.31 19.82 -68.00
N VAL A 573 -1.65 20.99 -67.96
CA VAL A 573 -2.13 22.15 -67.19
C VAL A 573 -3.01 22.99 -68.10
N VAL A 574 -4.28 23.15 -67.72
CA VAL A 574 -5.29 23.81 -68.54
C VAL A 574 -5.79 25.07 -67.84
N PRO A 575 -5.83 26.23 -68.54
CA PRO A 575 -6.48 27.42 -68.03
C PRO A 575 -8.00 27.22 -68.03
N VAL A 576 -8.62 27.30 -66.86
CA VAL A 576 -10.08 27.21 -66.69
C VAL A 576 -10.62 28.57 -66.25
N PRO A 577 -11.25 29.34 -67.16
CA PRO A 577 -12.06 30.49 -66.79
C PRO A 577 -13.19 30.11 -65.85
N TRP A 578 -13.44 30.98 -64.88
CA TRP A 578 -14.54 30.85 -63.94
C TRP A 578 -15.05 32.23 -63.52
N GLU A 579 -16.32 32.31 -63.15
CA GLU A 579 -16.93 33.44 -62.47
C GLU A 579 -17.62 32.92 -61.22
N GLY A 580 -17.61 33.67 -60.13
CA GLY A 580 -18.19 33.21 -58.88
C GLY A 580 -17.84 34.12 -57.71
N PRO A 581 -18.22 33.72 -56.49
CA PRO A 581 -18.08 34.56 -55.30
C PRO A 581 -16.64 34.80 -54.83
N ASP A 582 -15.68 33.96 -55.24
CA ASP A 582 -14.28 33.95 -54.76
C ASP A 582 -14.17 34.03 -53.24
N TYR A 583 -15.00 33.28 -52.52
CA TYR A 583 -14.91 33.25 -51.08
C TYR A 583 -13.59 32.61 -50.64
N LYS A 584 -13.23 32.85 -49.38
CA LYS A 584 -11.93 32.45 -48.84
C LYS A 584 -11.69 30.94 -49.02
N ASN A 585 -10.69 30.64 -49.84
CA ASN A 585 -10.24 29.28 -50.19
C ASN A 585 -11.22 28.48 -51.07
N ASP A 586 -12.18 29.11 -51.73
CA ASP A 586 -12.92 28.47 -52.82
C ASP A 586 -11.94 27.91 -53.86
N PHE A 587 -12.37 26.88 -54.58
CA PHE A 587 -11.48 26.20 -55.51
C PHE A 587 -12.24 25.60 -56.69
N ILE A 588 -11.54 25.56 -57.82
CA ILE A 588 -11.98 24.84 -59.01
C ILE A 588 -11.34 23.46 -58.97
N ALA A 589 -12.15 22.43 -59.07
CA ALA A 589 -11.74 21.04 -58.93
C ALA A 589 -12.07 20.24 -60.18
N ILE A 590 -11.31 19.20 -60.48
CA ILE A 590 -11.62 18.22 -61.53
C ILE A 590 -11.74 16.83 -60.93
N GLY A 591 -12.75 16.07 -61.34
CA GLY A 591 -12.95 14.68 -60.95
C GLY A 591 -13.74 13.90 -62.00
N LYS A 592 -13.76 12.57 -61.89
CA LYS A 592 -14.68 11.75 -62.66
C LYS A 592 -16.12 12.14 -62.30
N VAL A 593 -17.03 12.01 -63.27
CA VAL A 593 -18.45 12.39 -63.11
C VAL A 593 -19.06 11.72 -61.88
N GLY A 594 -19.61 12.51 -60.97
CA GLY A 594 -20.21 12.02 -59.72
C GLY A 594 -19.22 11.49 -58.66
N GLU A 595 -17.93 11.46 -58.95
CA GLU A 595 -16.90 11.01 -58.00
C GLU A 595 -16.27 12.19 -57.24
N LYS A 596 -15.37 11.91 -56.30
CA LYS A 596 -14.58 12.97 -55.66
C LYS A 596 -13.59 13.57 -56.67
N TYR A 597 -13.30 14.86 -56.54
CA TYR A 597 -12.25 15.49 -57.33
C TYR A 597 -10.88 14.87 -57.03
N THR A 598 -10.05 14.75 -58.07
CA THR A 598 -8.67 14.22 -58.01
C THR A 598 -7.65 15.35 -57.95
N ASN A 599 -7.98 16.52 -58.52
CA ASN A 599 -7.13 17.69 -58.48
C ASN A 599 -7.93 18.98 -58.33
N TYR A 600 -7.31 20.05 -57.85
CA TYR A 600 -7.93 21.34 -57.67
C TYR A 600 -6.93 22.51 -57.67
N THR A 601 -7.44 23.71 -57.86
CA THR A 601 -6.70 24.97 -57.77
C THR A 601 -7.58 26.02 -57.12
N TYR A 602 -7.02 26.84 -56.23
CA TYR A 602 -7.80 27.83 -55.49
C TYR A 602 -8.22 28.97 -56.43
N THR A 603 -9.44 29.48 -56.26
CA THR A 603 -9.96 30.62 -57.02
C THR A 603 -9.12 31.88 -56.81
N ARG A 604 -8.50 32.04 -55.62
CA ARG A 604 -7.56 33.14 -55.33
C ARG A 604 -6.41 33.28 -56.35
N ASP A 605 -6.08 32.21 -57.07
CA ASP A 605 -5.00 32.18 -58.05
C ASP A 605 -5.39 32.87 -59.38
N GLY A 606 -6.63 33.38 -59.47
CA GLY A 606 -7.15 34.19 -60.57
C GLY A 606 -8.09 33.42 -61.50
N SER A 607 -8.73 34.15 -62.43
CA SER A 607 -9.53 33.58 -63.51
C SER A 607 -8.88 33.96 -64.85
N PRO A 608 -8.42 32.99 -65.67
CA PRO A 608 -8.52 31.54 -65.47
C PRO A 608 -7.55 30.97 -64.42
N VAL A 609 -7.96 29.93 -63.69
CA VAL A 609 -7.04 29.12 -62.86
C VAL A 609 -6.26 28.13 -63.72
N GLN A 610 -5.05 27.78 -63.31
CA GLN A 610 -4.23 26.76 -63.97
C GLN A 610 -4.47 25.39 -63.33
N LEU A 611 -5.41 24.62 -63.90
CA LEU A 611 -5.83 23.33 -63.36
C LEU A 611 -5.08 22.19 -64.04
N THR A 612 -4.38 21.36 -63.26
CA THR A 612 -3.69 20.17 -63.79
C THR A 612 -4.67 19.01 -63.96
N MET A 613 -4.79 18.54 -65.20
CA MET A 613 -5.65 17.42 -65.59
C MET A 613 -5.08 16.08 -65.08
N PRO A 614 -5.96 15.13 -64.69
CA PRO A 614 -5.58 13.74 -64.46
C PRO A 614 -4.89 13.10 -65.67
N THR A 615 -4.05 12.11 -65.42
CA THR A 615 -3.25 11.35 -66.42
C THR A 615 -4.03 10.22 -67.09
N GLU A 616 -5.09 9.72 -66.45
CA GLU A 616 -6.01 8.73 -67.03
C GLU A 616 -6.99 9.42 -68.02
N PRO A 617 -7.03 9.02 -69.31
CA PRO A 617 -7.97 9.57 -70.28
C PRO A 617 -9.42 9.18 -69.95
N GLY A 618 -10.40 9.99 -70.39
CA GLY A 618 -11.82 9.74 -70.15
C GLY A 618 -12.65 11.00 -69.94
N GLU A 619 -13.90 10.82 -69.49
CA GLU A 619 -14.83 11.91 -69.21
C GLU A 619 -14.70 12.41 -67.76
N TYR A 620 -14.53 13.72 -67.60
CA TYR A 620 -14.38 14.38 -66.30
C TYR A 620 -15.32 15.58 -66.21
N GLU A 621 -15.56 16.03 -64.98
CA GLU A 621 -16.23 17.28 -64.72
C GLU A 621 -15.36 18.22 -63.89
N VAL A 622 -15.37 19.49 -64.30
CA VAL A 622 -14.75 20.60 -63.61
C VAL A 622 -15.82 21.32 -62.80
N ARG A 623 -15.57 21.54 -61.52
CA ARG A 623 -16.55 22.02 -60.54
C ARG A 623 -16.02 23.27 -59.83
N TYR A 624 -16.85 24.31 -59.68
CA TYR A 624 -16.63 25.36 -58.68
C TYR A 624 -17.13 24.84 -57.33
N VAL A 625 -16.26 24.81 -56.33
CA VAL A 625 -16.58 24.31 -55.00
C VAL A 625 -16.40 25.41 -53.95
N LEU A 626 -17.46 25.66 -53.17
CA LEU A 626 -17.43 26.52 -52.00
C LEU A 626 -16.62 25.86 -50.89
N ASN A 627 -15.71 26.60 -50.26
CA ASN A 627 -14.87 26.02 -49.20
C ASN A 627 -15.59 25.88 -47.85
N GLN A 628 -16.63 26.68 -47.61
CA GLN A 628 -17.37 26.74 -46.34
C GLN A 628 -17.96 25.38 -45.95
N ASP A 629 -18.56 24.69 -46.92
CA ASP A 629 -19.34 23.46 -46.71
C ASP A 629 -19.11 22.39 -47.81
N ARG A 630 -18.24 22.66 -48.79
CA ARG A 630 -17.96 21.80 -49.95
C ARG A 630 -19.10 21.70 -50.96
N GLU A 631 -20.03 22.64 -50.95
CA GLU A 631 -21.09 22.69 -51.95
C GLU A 631 -20.54 23.00 -53.35
N VAL A 632 -21.10 22.33 -54.35
CA VAL A 632 -20.76 22.54 -55.77
C VAL A 632 -21.80 23.48 -56.37
N ILE A 633 -21.37 24.68 -56.78
CA ILE A 633 -22.28 25.73 -57.28
C ILE A 633 -22.20 25.95 -58.80
N ALA A 634 -21.23 25.33 -59.47
CA ALA A 634 -21.15 25.28 -60.93
C ALA A 634 -20.38 24.04 -61.40
N THR A 635 -20.79 23.45 -62.52
CA THR A 635 -20.15 22.26 -63.10
C THR A 635 -20.11 22.35 -64.63
N ALA A 636 -19.01 21.89 -65.24
CA ALA A 636 -18.86 21.77 -66.69
C ALA A 636 -18.06 20.51 -67.05
N MET A 637 -18.36 19.90 -68.20
CA MET A 637 -17.72 18.67 -68.67
C MET A 637 -16.43 18.94 -69.45
N ILE A 638 -15.48 17.99 -69.39
CA ILE A 638 -14.25 17.97 -70.18
C ILE A 638 -13.85 16.52 -70.52
N THR A 639 -13.45 16.28 -71.77
CA THR A 639 -12.92 14.98 -72.21
C THR A 639 -11.39 15.01 -72.23
N LEU A 640 -10.75 14.07 -71.53
CA LEU A 640 -9.30 13.90 -71.52
C LEU A 640 -8.87 12.84 -72.54
N THR A 641 -7.99 13.26 -73.46
CA THR A 641 -7.42 12.41 -74.50
C THR A 641 -6.09 11.79 -74.07
N GLU A 642 -5.75 10.64 -74.64
CA GLU A 642 -4.53 9.89 -74.32
C GLU A 642 -3.26 10.69 -74.64
N VAL A 643 -2.26 10.60 -73.75
CA VAL A 643 -0.93 11.17 -73.96
C VAL A 643 -0.14 10.31 -74.94
N LYS A 644 0.37 10.91 -76.02
CA LYS A 644 1.31 10.24 -76.94
C LYS A 644 2.75 10.58 -76.58
N ALA A 645 3.57 9.57 -76.32
CA ALA A 645 5.01 9.73 -76.09
C ALA A 645 5.82 8.59 -76.72
N SER A 646 7.10 8.84 -76.98
CA SER A 646 8.08 7.87 -77.45
C SER A 646 9.46 8.16 -76.84
N VAL A 647 10.27 7.12 -76.67
CA VAL A 647 11.69 7.20 -76.28
C VAL A 647 12.48 6.33 -77.23
N THR A 648 13.61 6.82 -77.74
CA THR A 648 14.39 6.15 -78.78
C THR A 648 15.88 6.11 -78.40
N PRO A 649 16.27 5.32 -77.38
CA PRO A 649 17.68 5.09 -77.08
C PRO A 649 18.38 4.31 -78.22
N PRO A 650 19.71 4.37 -78.32
CA PRO A 650 20.45 3.44 -79.17
C PRO A 650 20.26 2.00 -78.69
N ALA A 651 20.38 1.02 -79.60
CA ALA A 651 20.21 -0.39 -79.27
C ALA A 651 21.25 -0.91 -78.28
N GLU A 652 22.49 -0.39 -78.37
CA GLU A 652 23.60 -0.74 -77.49
C GLU A 652 24.31 0.52 -76.98
N ALA A 653 24.79 0.48 -75.75
CA ALA A 653 25.70 1.47 -75.19
C ALA A 653 26.74 0.81 -74.28
N ILE A 654 27.85 1.49 -74.03
CA ILE A 654 28.85 1.02 -73.06
C ILE A 654 28.36 1.35 -71.65
N ALA A 655 28.49 0.41 -70.72
CA ALA A 655 28.17 0.62 -69.31
C ALA A 655 28.91 1.85 -68.75
N GLY A 656 28.21 2.71 -68.00
CA GLY A 656 28.73 3.95 -67.43
C GLY A 656 28.77 5.16 -68.38
N ALA A 657 28.51 4.98 -69.68
CA ALA A 657 28.56 6.06 -70.67
C ALA A 657 27.40 7.05 -70.49
N VAL A 658 27.59 8.31 -70.93
CA VAL A 658 26.49 9.27 -71.10
C VAL A 658 25.98 9.16 -72.53
N VAL A 659 24.69 8.84 -72.68
CA VAL A 659 24.06 8.54 -73.96
C VAL A 659 22.98 9.58 -74.27
N PRO A 660 22.98 10.18 -75.47
CA PRO A 660 21.86 11.00 -75.91
C PRO A 660 20.65 10.11 -76.21
N VAL A 661 19.52 10.35 -75.53
CA VAL A 661 18.26 9.64 -75.75
C VAL A 661 17.23 10.60 -76.33
N PRO A 662 16.95 10.53 -77.64
CA PRO A 662 15.80 11.18 -78.25
C PRO A 662 14.49 10.71 -77.62
N TRP A 663 13.56 11.64 -77.47
CA TRP A 663 12.22 11.39 -76.97
C TRP A 663 11.22 12.36 -77.59
N GLU A 664 9.96 11.94 -77.69
CA GLU A 664 8.80 12.77 -78.02
C GLU A 664 7.74 12.57 -76.94
N GLY A 665 6.98 13.59 -76.61
CA GLY A 665 5.99 13.52 -75.54
C GLY A 665 5.71 14.88 -74.94
N PRO A 666 4.84 14.94 -73.92
CA PRO A 666 4.55 16.21 -73.26
C PRO A 666 5.68 16.62 -72.29
N ASP A 667 6.37 17.73 -72.51
CA ASP A 667 7.36 18.26 -71.54
C ASP A 667 6.69 18.87 -70.30
N TYR A 668 5.86 18.10 -69.59
CA TYR A 668 5.23 18.61 -68.38
C TYR A 668 6.26 18.82 -67.28
N LYS A 669 5.89 19.64 -66.30
CA LYS A 669 6.82 20.11 -65.28
C LYS A 669 7.43 18.92 -64.51
N ASN A 670 8.74 18.77 -64.69
CA ASN A 670 9.59 17.75 -64.08
C ASN A 670 9.39 16.33 -64.62
N ASP A 671 8.78 16.16 -65.80
CA ASP A 671 8.83 14.88 -66.50
C ASP A 671 10.30 14.48 -66.74
N PHE A 672 10.54 13.17 -66.85
CA PHE A 672 11.90 12.66 -66.91
C PHE A 672 12.00 11.36 -67.68
N ILE A 673 13.15 11.19 -68.33
CA ILE A 673 13.56 9.96 -68.99
C ILE A 673 14.46 9.19 -68.02
N ALA A 674 14.09 7.96 -67.71
CA ALA A 674 14.74 7.14 -66.71
C ALA A 674 15.27 5.85 -67.32
N ILE A 675 16.34 5.30 -66.76
CA ILE A 675 16.86 3.96 -67.11
C ILE A 675 16.85 3.04 -65.90
N GLY A 676 16.39 1.81 -66.07
CA GLY A 676 16.38 0.77 -65.03
C GLY A 676 16.46 -0.63 -65.63
N LYS A 677 16.75 -1.63 -64.79
CA LYS A 677 16.59 -3.03 -65.20
C LYS A 677 15.11 -3.30 -65.51
N VAL A 678 14.86 -4.26 -66.39
CA VAL A 678 13.50 -4.59 -66.84
C VAL A 678 12.60 -4.93 -65.65
N GLY A 679 11.46 -4.24 -65.52
CA GLY A 679 10.52 -4.38 -64.42
C GLY A 679 10.98 -3.83 -63.06
N GLU A 680 12.20 -3.33 -62.95
CA GLU A 680 12.75 -2.77 -61.71
C GLU A 680 12.60 -1.25 -61.64
N LYS A 681 12.93 -0.65 -60.49
CA LYS A 681 13.00 0.81 -60.37
C LYS A 681 14.15 1.34 -61.22
N TYR A 682 13.98 2.54 -61.78
CA TYR A 682 15.07 3.22 -62.48
C TYR A 682 16.25 3.51 -61.52
N THR A 683 17.46 3.39 -62.04
CA THR A 683 18.72 3.65 -61.34
C THR A 683 19.27 5.04 -61.66
N ASN A 684 18.90 5.60 -62.80
CA ASN A 684 19.26 6.94 -63.20
C ASN A 684 18.18 7.62 -64.05
N TYR A 685 18.18 8.95 -64.09
CA TYR A 685 17.23 9.73 -64.86
C TYR A 685 17.76 11.12 -65.22
N THR A 686 17.16 11.69 -66.26
CA THR A 686 17.39 13.07 -66.70
C THR A 686 16.04 13.73 -67.00
N TYR A 687 15.85 14.99 -66.63
CA TYR A 687 14.58 15.69 -66.85
C TYR A 687 14.38 16.01 -68.33
N THR A 688 13.15 15.90 -68.81
CA THR A 688 12.76 16.24 -70.19
C THR A 688 13.05 17.70 -70.52
N ARG A 689 12.96 18.62 -69.54
CA ARG A 689 13.31 20.04 -69.69
C ARG A 689 14.73 20.29 -70.25
N ASP A 690 15.63 19.30 -70.10
CA ASP A 690 17.02 19.39 -70.55
C ASP A 690 17.15 19.19 -72.08
N GLY A 691 16.02 18.99 -72.78
CA GLY A 691 15.90 18.92 -74.23
C GLY A 691 15.76 17.50 -74.77
N SER A 692 15.48 17.38 -76.07
CA SER A 692 15.49 16.11 -76.81
C SER A 692 16.58 16.18 -77.89
N PRO A 693 17.63 15.32 -77.83
CA PRO A 693 17.82 14.23 -76.88
C PRO A 693 18.28 14.68 -75.47
N VAL A 694 17.84 13.97 -74.43
CA VAL A 694 18.41 14.13 -73.07
C VAL A 694 19.73 13.39 -72.95
N GLN A 695 20.64 13.90 -72.12
CA GLN A 695 21.90 13.21 -71.79
C GLN A 695 21.68 12.29 -70.58
N LEU A 696 21.54 10.98 -70.82
CA LEU A 696 21.25 9.98 -69.79
C LEU A 696 22.50 9.16 -69.47
N THR A 697 22.93 9.15 -68.21
CA THR A 697 24.09 8.36 -67.79
C THR A 697 23.69 6.90 -67.53
N MET A 698 24.29 5.99 -68.28
CA MET A 698 24.04 4.55 -68.21
C MET A 698 24.60 3.94 -66.93
N PRO A 699 23.93 2.93 -66.35
CA PRO A 699 24.48 2.10 -65.27
C PRO A 699 25.83 1.45 -65.61
N THR A 700 26.65 1.16 -64.58
CA THR A 700 28.00 0.57 -64.73
C THR A 700 28.03 -0.96 -64.77
N GLU A 701 26.87 -1.61 -64.60
CA GLU A 701 26.71 -3.05 -64.78
C GLU A 701 26.21 -3.34 -66.19
N PRO A 702 26.91 -4.18 -66.98
CA PRO A 702 26.43 -4.61 -68.28
C PRO A 702 25.15 -5.46 -68.15
N GLY A 703 24.33 -5.50 -69.20
CA GLY A 703 23.08 -6.26 -69.25
C GLY A 703 21.95 -5.56 -69.99
N GLU A 704 20.74 -6.11 -69.89
CA GLU A 704 19.53 -5.57 -70.51
C GLU A 704 18.85 -4.54 -69.60
N TYR A 705 18.54 -3.37 -70.16
CA TYR A 705 17.87 -2.28 -69.46
C TYR A 705 16.71 -1.75 -70.31
N GLU A 706 15.79 -1.05 -69.65
CA GLU A 706 14.76 -0.27 -70.31
C GLU A 706 14.88 1.21 -69.97
N VAL A 707 14.69 2.03 -70.99
CA VAL A 707 14.59 3.47 -70.90
C VAL A 707 13.10 3.83 -70.96
N ARG A 708 12.63 4.60 -69.99
CA ARG A 708 11.22 4.91 -69.77
C ARG A 708 11.00 6.42 -69.79
N TYR A 709 9.93 6.86 -70.44
CA TYR A 709 9.34 8.18 -70.25
C TYR A 709 8.42 8.12 -69.04
N VAL A 710 8.64 8.98 -68.04
CA VAL A 710 7.82 9.02 -66.83
C VAL A 710 7.19 10.39 -66.62
N LEU A 711 5.86 10.41 -66.52
CA LEU A 711 5.09 11.60 -66.12
C LEU A 711 5.32 11.90 -64.64
N ASN A 712 5.58 13.15 -64.29
CA ASN A 712 5.86 13.51 -62.89
C ASN A 712 4.60 13.67 -62.03
N GLN A 713 3.44 13.90 -62.64
CA GLN A 713 2.16 14.12 -61.96
C GLN A 713 1.80 12.96 -61.03
N ASP A 714 1.99 11.73 -61.49
CA ASP A 714 1.57 10.49 -60.81
C ASP A 714 2.59 9.34 -60.93
N ARG A 715 3.73 9.56 -61.60
CA ARG A 715 4.78 8.56 -61.88
C ARG A 715 4.40 7.49 -62.91
N GLU A 716 3.38 7.75 -63.73
CA GLU A 716 3.00 6.85 -64.81
C GLU A 716 4.08 6.76 -65.90
N VAL A 717 4.31 5.55 -66.40
CA VAL A 717 5.23 5.27 -67.51
C VAL A 717 4.41 5.27 -68.80
N ILE A 718 4.67 6.23 -69.69
CA ILE A 718 3.88 6.41 -70.92
C ILE A 718 4.61 5.98 -72.20
N ALA A 719 5.91 5.71 -72.12
CA ALA A 719 6.68 5.11 -73.21
C ALA A 719 7.89 4.34 -72.67
N THR A 720 8.26 3.24 -73.32
CA THR A 720 9.38 2.38 -72.94
C THR A 720 10.14 1.89 -74.17
N ALA A 721 11.47 1.82 -74.10
CA ALA A 721 12.33 1.22 -75.11
C ALA A 721 13.51 0.46 -74.46
N MET A 722 13.98 -0.60 -75.11
CA MET A 722 15.07 -1.45 -74.61
C MET A 722 16.45 -0.92 -75.03
N ILE A 723 17.46 -1.17 -74.19
CA ILE A 723 18.88 -0.92 -74.48
C ILE A 723 19.76 -1.98 -73.82
N THR A 724 20.74 -2.50 -74.57
CA THR A 724 21.75 -3.44 -74.06
C THR A 724 23.03 -2.69 -73.68
N LEU A 725 23.46 -2.84 -72.42
CA LEU A 725 24.73 -2.29 -71.94
C LEU A 725 25.84 -3.31 -72.08
N THR A 726 26.86 -2.97 -72.85
CA THR A 726 28.08 -3.76 -73.03
C THR A 726 29.12 -3.42 -71.98
N ASP A 727 30.04 -4.36 -71.71
CA ASP A 727 31.05 -4.18 -70.67
C ASP A 727 32.08 -3.11 -71.07
N VAL A 728 32.67 -2.48 -70.06
CA VAL A 728 33.62 -1.37 -70.22
C VAL A 728 35.03 -1.85 -69.83
N ASN A 729 35.97 -1.74 -70.76
CA ASN A 729 37.33 -2.22 -70.59
C ASN A 729 38.32 -1.06 -70.40
N ALA A 730 39.36 -1.29 -69.58
CA ALA A 730 40.50 -0.40 -69.43
C ALA A 730 41.80 -1.21 -69.33
N GLN A 731 42.93 -0.55 -69.60
CA GLN A 731 44.27 -1.09 -69.44
C GLN A 731 45.16 -0.09 -68.71
N ILE A 732 46.07 -0.59 -67.87
CA ILE A 732 47.06 0.21 -67.16
C ILE A 732 48.41 -0.45 -67.36
N THR A 733 49.41 0.34 -67.73
CA THR A 733 50.79 -0.13 -67.88
C THR A 733 51.60 0.30 -66.65
N ALA A 734 52.15 -0.67 -65.93
CA ALA A 734 53.02 -0.40 -64.79
C ALA A 734 54.32 0.30 -65.24
N PRO A 735 54.84 1.27 -64.46
CA PRO A 735 56.09 1.96 -64.79
C PRO A 735 57.31 1.03 -64.65
N GLN A 736 58.35 1.26 -65.47
CA GLN A 736 59.64 0.59 -65.32
C GLN A 736 60.44 1.23 -64.17
N GLY A 737 60.27 0.70 -62.97
CA GLY A 737 60.93 1.19 -61.76
C GLY A 737 60.12 2.27 -61.05
N ALA A 738 59.75 1.99 -59.80
CA ALA A 738 59.09 2.92 -58.89
C ALA A 738 59.90 2.96 -57.61
N VAL A 739 60.29 4.15 -57.18
CA VAL A 739 60.99 4.35 -55.91
C VAL A 739 60.11 5.15 -54.96
N VAL A 740 60.31 4.99 -53.65
CA VAL A 740 59.51 5.67 -52.63
C VAL A 740 59.42 7.18 -52.86
N GLY A 741 58.21 7.74 -52.78
CA GLY A 741 57.97 9.19 -52.91
C GLY A 741 58.14 9.79 -54.31
N ALA A 742 58.55 9.02 -55.33
CA ALA A 742 58.68 9.52 -56.69
C ALA A 742 57.32 9.70 -57.38
N THR A 743 57.18 10.75 -58.20
CA THR A 743 56.10 10.81 -59.20
C THR A 743 56.50 10.04 -60.46
N VAL A 744 55.77 8.98 -60.79
CA VAL A 744 55.96 8.19 -62.01
C VAL A 744 54.84 8.47 -63.01
N VAL A 745 55.14 8.25 -64.29
CA VAL A 745 54.15 8.34 -65.37
C VAL A 745 53.57 6.96 -65.64
N VAL A 746 52.24 6.86 -65.69
CA VAL A 746 51.49 5.62 -65.84
C VAL A 746 50.63 5.71 -67.10
N PRO A 747 51.05 5.07 -68.22
CA PRO A 747 50.20 4.95 -69.40
C PRO A 747 48.95 4.14 -69.07
N TRP A 748 47.81 4.62 -69.53
CA TRP A 748 46.53 3.95 -69.38
C TRP A 748 45.67 4.15 -70.64
N GLU A 749 44.78 3.20 -70.89
CA GLU A 749 43.69 3.26 -71.88
C GLU A 749 42.39 2.92 -71.16
N GLY A 750 41.28 3.57 -71.53
CA GLY A 750 40.01 3.38 -70.84
C GLY A 750 38.96 4.40 -71.27
N PRO A 751 37.77 4.37 -70.67
CA PRO A 751 36.64 5.20 -71.09
C PRO A 751 36.80 6.71 -70.84
N ASP A 752 37.70 7.11 -69.94
CA ASP A 752 37.90 8.49 -69.47
C ASP A 752 36.58 9.22 -69.14
N TYR A 753 35.67 8.54 -68.45
CA TYR A 753 34.43 9.18 -68.07
C TYR A 753 34.69 10.28 -67.03
N ARG A 754 33.73 11.20 -66.91
CA ARG A 754 33.87 12.38 -66.06
C ARG A 754 34.26 12.01 -64.62
N SER A 755 35.49 12.37 -64.25
CA SER A 755 36.12 12.16 -62.94
C SER A 755 36.60 10.74 -62.65
N ASP A 756 36.73 9.87 -63.65
CA ASP A 756 37.51 8.64 -63.53
C ASP A 756 38.94 8.95 -63.05
N PHE A 757 39.57 7.99 -62.40
CA PHE A 757 40.89 8.20 -61.82
C PHE A 757 41.74 6.93 -61.79
N ILE A 758 43.07 7.14 -61.90
CA ILE A 758 44.08 6.12 -61.64
C ILE A 758 44.53 6.26 -60.19
N ALA A 759 44.39 5.19 -59.42
CA ALA A 759 44.74 5.15 -58.00
C ALA A 759 45.91 4.19 -57.75
N ILE A 760 46.66 4.39 -56.67
CA ILE A 760 47.68 3.46 -56.19
C ILE A 760 47.38 3.04 -54.75
N GLY A 761 47.47 1.75 -54.44
CA GLY A 761 47.26 1.20 -53.10
C GLY A 761 47.87 -0.18 -52.94
N LYS A 762 47.91 -0.71 -51.72
CA LYS A 762 48.28 -2.11 -51.52
C LYS A 762 47.18 -3.03 -52.05
N PRO A 763 47.50 -4.24 -52.54
CA PRO A 763 46.50 -5.21 -53.00
C PRO A 763 45.34 -5.39 -52.02
N GLY A 764 44.11 -5.18 -52.48
CA GLY A 764 42.90 -5.30 -51.66
C GLY A 764 42.66 -4.20 -50.61
N GLU A 765 43.61 -3.29 -50.39
CA GLU A 765 43.46 -2.17 -49.45
C GLU A 765 42.91 -0.91 -50.14
N LYS A 766 42.57 0.12 -49.37
CA LYS A 766 42.24 1.43 -49.93
C LYS A 766 43.47 2.05 -50.61
N TYR A 767 43.25 2.75 -51.71
CA TYR A 767 44.32 3.51 -52.35
C TYR A 767 44.85 4.64 -51.44
N THR A 768 46.14 4.92 -51.53
CA THR A 768 46.86 5.95 -50.77
C THR A 768 47.04 7.24 -51.56
N GLY A 769 46.97 7.16 -52.90
CA GLY A 769 47.03 8.31 -53.80
C GLY A 769 46.22 8.05 -55.08
N TYR A 770 45.81 9.11 -55.77
CA TYR A 770 45.12 9.02 -57.05
C TYR A 770 45.36 10.26 -57.91
N THR A 771 45.10 10.13 -59.21
CA THR A 771 45.09 11.23 -60.18
C THR A 771 43.93 11.02 -61.14
N TYR A 772 43.28 12.10 -61.59
CA TYR A 772 42.16 11.99 -62.50
C TYR A 772 42.63 11.60 -63.90
N THR A 773 41.87 10.77 -64.61
CA THR A 773 42.14 10.40 -66.00
C THR A 773 42.02 11.60 -66.94
N ARG A 774 41.16 12.57 -66.61
CA ARG A 774 41.01 13.84 -67.38
C ARG A 774 42.32 14.61 -67.56
N ASP A 775 43.31 14.35 -66.69
CA ASP A 775 44.63 15.01 -66.75
C ASP A 775 45.52 14.42 -67.86
N GLY A 776 45.01 13.39 -68.57
CA GLY A 776 45.62 12.77 -69.74
C GLY A 776 46.35 11.46 -69.45
N THR A 777 46.76 10.81 -70.54
CA THR A 777 47.65 9.64 -70.53
C THR A 777 49.01 10.05 -71.12
N PRO A 778 50.15 9.76 -70.47
CA PRO A 778 50.29 9.05 -69.19
C PRO A 778 49.84 9.87 -67.96
N ALA A 779 49.19 9.20 -67.00
CA ALA A 779 48.80 9.75 -65.71
C ALA A 779 50.02 9.96 -64.78
N ARG A 780 50.06 11.03 -63.99
CA ARG A 780 51.15 11.30 -63.04
C ARG A 780 50.77 10.80 -61.64
N VAL A 781 51.36 9.69 -61.21
CA VAL A 781 51.03 9.05 -59.92
C VAL A 781 52.20 9.18 -58.96
N GLU A 782 51.95 9.69 -57.75
CA GLU A 782 52.94 9.72 -56.67
C GLU A 782 53.04 8.35 -56.00
N MET A 783 54.25 7.79 -55.95
CA MET A 783 54.51 6.51 -55.31
C MET A 783 54.47 6.65 -53.78
N PRO A 784 53.90 5.67 -53.08
CA PRO A 784 53.86 5.64 -51.62
C PRO A 784 55.25 5.84 -50.98
N PRO A 785 55.30 6.41 -49.75
CA PRO A 785 56.58 6.71 -49.09
C PRO A 785 57.27 5.50 -48.46
N LEU A 786 56.62 4.33 -48.46
CA LEU A 786 57.15 3.08 -47.92
C LEU A 786 57.38 2.07 -49.06
N PRO A 787 58.51 1.34 -49.05
CA PRO A 787 58.76 0.32 -50.06
C PRO A 787 57.80 -0.86 -49.89
N GLY A 788 57.56 -1.60 -50.97
CA GLY A 788 56.70 -2.78 -50.99
C GLY A 788 55.94 -2.97 -52.29
N ASP A 789 55.07 -3.98 -52.32
CA ASP A 789 54.23 -4.28 -53.47
C ASP A 789 52.90 -3.51 -53.38
N TYR A 790 52.59 -2.79 -54.46
CA TYR A 790 51.38 -2.00 -54.63
C TYR A 790 50.71 -2.37 -55.96
N GLU A 791 49.50 -1.88 -56.17
CA GLU A 791 48.77 -1.96 -57.43
C GLU A 791 48.23 -0.60 -57.85
N LEU A 792 48.38 -0.32 -59.14
CA LEU A 792 47.71 0.76 -59.84
C LEU A 792 46.31 0.27 -60.24
N ARG A 793 45.28 1.10 -60.08
CA ARG A 793 43.88 0.76 -60.37
C ARG A 793 43.21 1.84 -61.20
N TYR A 794 42.52 1.46 -62.27
CA TYR A 794 41.62 2.34 -63.03
C TYR A 794 40.26 2.22 -62.38
N VAL A 795 39.73 3.33 -61.90
CA VAL A 795 38.45 3.37 -61.18
C VAL A 795 37.45 4.23 -61.95
N LEU A 796 36.33 3.62 -62.32
CA LEU A 796 35.17 4.34 -62.81
C LEU A 796 34.54 5.10 -61.67
N ASN A 797 34.39 6.41 -61.83
CA ASN A 797 33.82 7.24 -60.78
C ASN A 797 32.31 7.01 -60.64
N GLN A 798 31.62 6.69 -61.73
CA GLN A 798 30.24 6.21 -61.69
C GLN A 798 30.26 4.84 -60.97
N GLY A 799 29.71 4.77 -59.76
CA GLY A 799 29.64 3.52 -58.99
C GLY A 799 30.93 3.04 -58.30
N ARG A 800 32.08 3.74 -58.44
CA ARG A 800 33.37 3.40 -57.80
C ARG A 800 33.89 2.00 -58.14
N LYS A 801 33.68 1.56 -59.38
CA LYS A 801 34.07 0.22 -59.86
C LYS A 801 35.52 0.24 -60.35
N VAL A 802 36.34 -0.70 -59.88
CA VAL A 802 37.69 -0.95 -60.43
C VAL A 802 37.53 -1.80 -61.70
N ILE A 803 38.09 -1.35 -62.82
CA ILE A 803 37.97 -2.06 -64.11
C ILE A 803 39.30 -2.49 -64.72
N ALA A 804 40.43 -2.03 -64.19
CA ALA A 804 41.76 -2.52 -64.54
C ALA A 804 42.73 -2.38 -63.35
N THR A 805 43.70 -3.28 -63.26
CA THR A 805 44.74 -3.28 -62.23
C THR A 805 46.11 -3.64 -62.81
N ALA A 806 47.18 -2.99 -62.33
CA ALA A 806 48.56 -3.33 -62.71
C ALA A 806 49.47 -3.35 -61.47
N PRO A 807 50.22 -4.43 -61.21
CA PRO A 807 51.13 -4.51 -60.06
C PRO A 807 52.35 -3.59 -60.25
N VAL A 808 52.81 -2.98 -59.18
CA VAL A 808 54.01 -2.14 -59.14
C VAL A 808 54.77 -2.34 -57.82
N THR A 809 56.05 -2.71 -57.92
CA THR A 809 56.94 -2.82 -56.75
C THR A 809 57.65 -1.49 -56.55
N VAL A 810 57.45 -0.89 -55.37
CA VAL A 810 58.11 0.36 -54.96
C VAL A 810 59.36 0.01 -54.16
N THR A 811 60.54 0.36 -54.68
CA THR A 811 61.83 0.12 -54.02
C THR A 811 62.25 1.30 -53.15
N ASP A 812 63.04 1.03 -52.11
CA ASP A 812 63.55 2.09 -51.22
C ASP A 812 64.75 2.82 -51.84
N ILE A 813 65.08 4.01 -51.31
CA ILE A 813 66.22 4.83 -51.74
C ILE A 813 67.21 4.96 -50.59
N THR A 814 68.52 4.82 -50.86
CA THR A 814 69.58 5.12 -49.89
C THR A 814 70.07 6.55 -50.09
N VAL A 815 70.28 7.28 -48.99
CA VAL A 815 70.83 8.64 -49.00
C VAL A 815 72.09 8.70 -48.14
N THR A 816 73.08 9.47 -48.59
CA THR A 816 74.33 9.77 -47.90
C THR A 816 74.49 11.29 -47.77
N LEU A 817 74.98 11.71 -46.60
CA LEU A 817 75.41 13.08 -46.34
C LEU A 817 76.94 13.08 -46.27
N ASN A 818 77.58 14.02 -46.94
CA ASN A 818 79.04 14.15 -46.99
C ASN A 818 79.48 15.53 -46.48
N ALA A 819 78.97 15.93 -45.33
CA ALA A 819 79.36 17.19 -44.67
C ALA A 819 80.76 17.08 -44.03
N PRO A 820 81.47 18.20 -43.80
CA PRO A 820 82.63 18.20 -42.90
C PRO A 820 82.22 17.74 -41.48
N GLN A 821 83.19 17.32 -40.66
CA GLN A 821 82.89 16.84 -39.29
C GLN A 821 82.57 17.97 -38.30
N SER A 822 82.94 19.21 -38.61
CA SER A 822 82.67 20.37 -37.75
C SER A 822 82.59 21.69 -38.53
N GLY A 823 82.06 22.73 -37.89
CA GLY A 823 82.01 24.10 -38.41
C GLY A 823 81.68 25.13 -37.32
N ALA A 824 81.99 26.41 -37.55
CA ALA A 824 81.79 27.46 -36.57
C ALA A 824 80.31 27.85 -36.41
N ALA A 825 79.89 28.22 -35.19
CA ALA A 825 78.54 28.66 -34.87
C ALA A 825 78.06 29.81 -35.78
N GLY A 826 76.80 29.77 -36.21
CA GLY A 826 76.18 30.75 -37.10
C GLY A 826 76.70 30.78 -38.55
N SER A 827 77.75 30.03 -38.88
CA SER A 827 78.32 29.97 -40.24
C SER A 827 77.51 29.07 -41.17
N LYS A 828 77.73 29.19 -42.49
CA LYS A 828 77.11 28.28 -43.49
C LYS A 828 78.06 27.15 -43.84
N VAL A 829 77.57 25.91 -43.74
CA VAL A 829 78.27 24.70 -44.14
C VAL A 829 77.73 24.16 -45.46
N ALA A 830 78.64 23.76 -46.35
CA ALA A 830 78.33 23.05 -47.57
C ALA A 830 78.16 21.56 -47.29
N ILE A 831 76.98 21.01 -47.61
CA ILE A 831 76.63 19.61 -47.41
C ILE A 831 76.33 18.99 -48.79
N PRO A 832 77.32 18.35 -49.42
CA PRO A 832 77.07 17.46 -50.54
C PRO A 832 76.22 16.26 -50.08
N PHE A 833 75.21 15.88 -50.86
CA PHE A 833 74.34 14.73 -50.60
C PHE A 833 73.90 14.08 -51.92
N ASP A 834 73.53 12.80 -51.89
CA ASP A 834 73.08 12.02 -53.06
C ASP A 834 71.57 11.68 -53.04
N GLY A 835 70.83 12.33 -52.15
CA GLY A 835 69.39 12.14 -51.97
C GLY A 835 68.52 12.59 -53.14
N PRO A 836 67.24 12.14 -53.19
CA PRO A 836 66.37 12.34 -54.34
C PRO A 836 65.99 13.81 -54.59
N GLY A 837 66.03 14.67 -53.56
CA GLY A 837 65.70 16.08 -53.65
C GLY A 837 64.28 16.35 -54.14
N TYR A 838 63.31 15.56 -53.68
CA TYR A 838 61.90 15.75 -54.01
C TYR A 838 61.36 17.05 -53.42
N GLN A 839 60.16 17.44 -53.85
CA GLN A 839 59.58 18.71 -53.42
C GLN A 839 59.47 18.76 -51.89
N ARG A 840 60.16 19.74 -51.29
CA ARG A 840 60.26 19.99 -49.83
C ARG A 840 61.10 18.99 -49.04
N ASP A 841 61.85 18.10 -49.68
CA ASP A 841 62.92 17.38 -48.97
C ASP A 841 63.89 18.39 -48.36
N TYR A 842 64.47 18.07 -47.20
CA TYR A 842 65.34 19.00 -46.49
C TYR A 842 66.44 18.28 -45.71
N ILE A 843 67.52 19.02 -45.47
CA ILE A 843 68.59 18.63 -44.55
C ILE A 843 68.48 19.54 -43.33
N GLY A 844 68.30 18.93 -42.16
CA GLY A 844 68.26 19.60 -40.87
C GLY A 844 69.52 19.32 -40.06
N ILE A 845 69.81 20.20 -39.11
CA ILE A 845 70.77 19.95 -38.02
C ILE A 845 70.03 20.06 -36.69
N GLY A 846 70.24 19.14 -35.77
CA GLY A 846 69.60 19.15 -34.46
C GLY A 846 70.36 18.31 -33.44
N ALA A 847 69.82 18.18 -32.23
CA ALA A 847 70.43 17.37 -31.19
C ALA A 847 70.62 15.91 -31.66
N PRO A 848 71.70 15.20 -31.27
CA PRO A 848 71.95 13.83 -31.69
C PRO A 848 70.77 12.90 -31.40
N GLY A 849 70.32 12.13 -32.41
CA GLY A 849 69.16 11.24 -32.30
C GLY A 849 67.79 11.93 -32.37
N SER A 850 67.74 13.27 -32.41
CA SER A 850 66.50 14.03 -32.61
C SER A 850 66.09 14.06 -34.08
N GLU A 851 64.79 14.23 -34.35
CA GLU A 851 64.26 14.59 -35.67
C GLU A 851 63.85 16.07 -35.75
N ALA A 852 63.93 16.79 -34.62
CA ALA A 852 63.73 18.23 -34.57
C ALA A 852 65.03 18.93 -34.99
N TYR A 853 64.92 19.78 -36.00
CA TYR A 853 66.02 20.61 -36.45
C TYR A 853 66.02 21.95 -35.70
N GLU A 854 67.21 22.50 -35.44
CA GLU A 854 67.39 23.88 -35.01
C GLU A 854 67.43 24.81 -36.23
N THR A 855 68.10 24.38 -37.29
CA THR A 855 68.10 25.03 -38.60
C THR A 855 68.00 23.97 -39.70
N TYR A 856 67.49 24.37 -40.86
CA TYR A 856 67.33 23.47 -42.00
C TYR A 856 67.53 24.20 -43.33
N VAL A 857 67.73 23.42 -44.37
CA VAL A 857 67.73 23.90 -45.76
C VAL A 857 67.05 22.88 -46.65
N TYR A 858 66.28 23.33 -47.65
CA TYR A 858 65.67 22.42 -48.61
C TYR A 858 66.75 21.76 -49.47
N ALA A 859 66.63 20.45 -49.61
CA ALA A 859 67.51 19.61 -50.40
C ALA A 859 67.00 19.56 -51.84
N ARG A 860 67.82 20.00 -52.79
CA ARG A 860 67.51 19.95 -54.23
C ARG A 860 68.51 19.05 -54.94
N LYS A 861 68.00 18.13 -55.76
CA LYS A 861 68.81 17.11 -56.42
C LYS A 861 69.94 17.74 -57.25
N GLY A 862 71.17 17.28 -57.04
CA GLY A 862 72.35 17.75 -57.76
C GLY A 862 72.92 19.09 -57.27
N GLU A 863 72.31 19.71 -56.24
CA GLU A 863 72.85 20.88 -55.56
C GLU A 863 73.60 20.48 -54.28
N ILE A 864 74.56 21.32 -53.86
CA ILE A 864 75.15 21.24 -52.52
C ILE A 864 74.28 22.06 -51.59
N ALA A 865 73.78 21.44 -50.51
CA ALA A 865 72.94 22.14 -49.54
C ALA A 865 73.79 23.07 -48.66
N LEU A 866 73.45 24.36 -48.63
CA LEU A 866 74.12 25.36 -47.78
C LEU A 866 73.29 25.57 -46.51
N LEU A 867 73.64 24.84 -45.45
CA LEU A 867 72.95 24.90 -44.17
C LEU A 867 73.60 25.92 -43.24
N THR A 868 72.82 26.82 -42.64
CA THR A 868 73.30 27.70 -41.57
C THR A 868 73.39 26.91 -40.27
N LEU A 869 74.55 26.86 -39.63
CA LEU A 869 74.75 26.16 -38.36
C LEU A 869 74.11 26.92 -37.19
N PRO A 870 73.69 26.22 -36.11
CA PRO A 870 73.21 26.85 -34.89
C PRO A 870 74.20 27.84 -34.29
N GLU A 871 73.69 28.83 -33.55
CA GLU A 871 74.49 29.82 -32.82
C GLU A 871 75.14 29.24 -31.54
N THR A 872 74.67 28.08 -31.06
CA THR A 872 75.17 27.44 -29.84
C THR A 872 76.20 26.37 -30.21
N PRO A 873 77.46 26.45 -29.72
CA PRO A 873 78.44 25.39 -29.91
C PRO A 873 78.04 24.10 -29.17
N GLY A 874 78.34 22.93 -29.76
CA GLY A 874 77.98 21.63 -29.18
C GLY A 874 78.05 20.48 -30.18
N ASP A 875 77.69 19.28 -29.72
CA ASP A 875 77.53 18.12 -30.60
C ASP A 875 76.11 18.07 -31.17
N TYR A 876 76.05 17.94 -32.50
CA TYR A 876 74.84 17.94 -33.30
C TYR A 876 74.83 16.75 -34.26
N GLU A 877 73.70 16.55 -34.92
CA GLU A 877 73.55 15.58 -35.99
C GLU A 877 72.85 16.23 -37.19
N LEU A 878 73.44 16.05 -38.37
CA LEU A 878 72.81 16.36 -39.64
C LEU A 878 71.92 15.21 -40.05
N PHE A 879 70.74 15.50 -40.56
CA PHE A 879 69.84 14.46 -41.05
C PHE A 879 69.09 14.91 -42.31
N TYR A 880 68.99 14.00 -43.29
CA TYR A 880 68.19 14.20 -44.49
C TYR A 880 66.77 13.67 -44.25
N VAL A 881 65.76 14.47 -44.54
CA VAL A 881 64.35 14.07 -44.46
C VAL A 881 63.73 14.11 -45.86
N MET A 882 63.22 12.95 -46.29
CA MET A 882 62.31 12.87 -47.42
C MET A 882 60.93 13.31 -46.96
N ASN A 883 60.41 14.38 -47.56
CA ASN A 883 59.15 14.97 -47.13
C ASN A 883 57.97 14.03 -47.40
N ALA A 884 58.03 13.25 -48.48
CA ALA A 884 57.10 12.16 -48.73
C ALA A 884 57.15 11.15 -47.56
N GLY A 885 56.08 11.11 -46.76
CA GLY A 885 56.00 10.28 -45.55
C GLY A 885 56.89 10.71 -44.38
N ARG A 886 57.54 11.88 -44.44
CA ARG A 886 58.43 12.44 -43.39
C ARG A 886 59.48 11.45 -42.87
N ARG A 887 60.12 10.69 -43.78
CA ARG A 887 61.11 9.68 -43.41
C ARG A 887 62.51 10.31 -43.31
N VAL A 888 63.21 10.07 -42.21
CA VAL A 888 64.65 10.37 -42.10
C VAL A 888 65.42 9.30 -42.88
N MET A 889 66.15 9.72 -43.91
CA MET A 889 66.81 8.81 -44.86
C MET A 889 68.31 8.65 -44.58
N ALA A 890 68.95 9.65 -43.96
CA ALA A 890 70.37 9.64 -43.63
C ALA A 890 70.64 10.47 -42.37
N ARG A 891 71.66 10.09 -41.61
CA ARG A 891 72.16 10.82 -40.43
C ARG A 891 73.68 10.90 -40.48
N GLN A 892 74.25 12.02 -40.03
CA GLN A 892 75.70 12.22 -39.92
C GLN A 892 76.01 13.07 -38.67
N PRO A 893 76.84 12.59 -37.73
CA PRO A 893 77.29 13.40 -36.60
C PRO A 893 78.06 14.64 -37.06
N PHE A 894 77.89 15.76 -36.34
CA PHE A 894 78.49 17.06 -36.67
C PHE A 894 78.75 17.89 -35.41
N THR A 895 79.94 18.47 -35.26
CA THR A 895 80.26 19.31 -34.09
C THR A 895 80.28 20.80 -34.47
N VAL A 896 79.49 21.62 -33.77
CA VAL A 896 79.50 23.09 -33.93
C VAL A 896 80.51 23.67 -32.95
N THR A 897 81.54 24.32 -33.48
CA THR A 897 82.61 24.95 -32.67
C THR A 897 82.29 26.42 -32.39
N PRO A 898 82.84 27.01 -31.31
CA PRO A 898 82.70 28.44 -31.01
C PRO A 898 83.13 29.37 -32.15
#